data_AF-A0A497CCY1-F1
#
_entry.id   AF-A0A497CCY1-F1
#
_cell.length_a   1.000
_cell.length_b   1.000
_cell.length_c   1.000
_cell.angle_alpha   90.00
_cell.angle_beta   90.00
_cell.angle_gamma   90.00
#
_symmetry.space_group_name_H-M   'P 1'
#
loop_
_entity.id
_entity.type
_entity.pdbx_description
1 polymer ?
#
loop_
_entity_poly.entity_id
_entity_poly.type
_entity_poly.pdbx_seq_one_letter_code
_entity_poly.pdbx_strand_id
1 'polypeptide(L)'
;MKNKLTSTLNTLAPYFNEGSKIMLSFFCSVAIAIFALYSVLAAAHPYPMDYGEAPLIDQAMRLAKGQNIYRANLDSAPYTIANYPPLYQISLIPFLNTFESPFQAGRIISILATLASATFLGLTTYKLFQNRFAALVTSVLFLSFPYVVSWASLARIDSLALAFATAAIFVLVKWPKSWMAFFGGGLLLIAAAYTRQSYALAAPLAAFVWLWTQEKRRAIYLTLLVGGVGVALFGVINFLTGGGFFYNIITANANEFGWERLWNHLKDLGGDAPIILIMGGVFLASAWKELKGWSLLAPFLVGAALSALTIGKIGSNINYFLELTAALSLVGGAMIAWNAKRPWVQTIVLLSLTIQMGMLAKTTMNESVDWNLASRRADFNALQILDQTVEDLEGEVLADEYMGILTLQNRPLYLQPFEVTQLANAGMWDQTPLLDDIAGQKFAGILIHHFGDYPVHKERWTPEMLAAIEKYYRPEKTLAGTVVYLPQEGKLGISMVTPPPAEPVFSDNQAQVGPLLAISNQAYMAQPYIAVNPANPEHLAAIVTTSSKFECELSNCKIALNIYTSTDSGKTWSETLPFTNTHRMAYNGMVAFGLDGTLYALGIRDDVIALNSSRSEENYEMSRAHYEEITKAQVVAKPWLRIDPQSGQLLVTLDAQGMNSLYVTPSLLRSDVEGRPWSTISRADQYIAIADFSNGRAIWPDDIQPLVGDGTNVSLVWTWEPGAWRWPRTVWMANSTNWGKSFAKPAPILETWSPINTAFANGQFAIIYRTGTEDAQKLAVAVTADNGQSWVSTIVSDEILPYINTYNFPNLGTAKAPGISISPNGIIDVVFYAYAANSNENQPEAFTPGQIDTCSYNVFYTFSKDGGQTFSQPIQLNDDPIRGEDFMRIEGASQIGSHLAIASTDNYAYP
;
A
#
# COMPACT_ATOMS: atom_id res chain seq x y z
N MET A 1 -2.85 -67.56 -3.48
CA MET A 1 -2.45 -66.16 -3.17
C MET A 1 -3.64 -65.20 -3.06
N LYS A 2 -4.50 -65.05 -4.08
CA LYS A 2 -5.68 -64.13 -4.04
C LYS A 2 -6.53 -64.24 -2.76
N ASN A 3 -6.97 -65.45 -2.37
CA ASN A 3 -7.81 -65.62 -1.17
C ASN A 3 -7.10 -65.25 0.15
N LYS A 4 -5.78 -65.43 0.23
CA LYS A 4 -4.99 -65.06 1.41
C LYS A 4 -4.83 -63.53 1.50
N LEU A 5 -4.60 -62.88 0.36
CA LEU A 5 -4.54 -61.42 0.26
C LEU A 5 -5.90 -60.76 0.60
N THR A 6 -7.00 -61.27 0.06
CA THR A 6 -8.35 -60.76 0.35
C THR A 6 -8.73 -60.95 1.83
N SER A 7 -8.33 -62.08 2.44
CA SER A 7 -8.52 -62.32 3.87
C SER A 7 -7.74 -61.32 4.73
N THR A 8 -6.46 -61.11 4.43
CA THR A 8 -5.63 -60.12 5.14
C THR A 8 -6.18 -58.70 4.99
N LEU A 9 -6.59 -58.30 3.78
CA LEU A 9 -7.19 -56.98 3.53
C LEU A 9 -8.49 -56.78 4.31
N ASN A 10 -9.35 -57.79 4.40
CA ASN A 10 -10.59 -57.68 5.18
C ASN A 10 -10.32 -57.57 6.69
N THR A 11 -9.28 -58.24 7.20
CA THR A 11 -8.85 -58.14 8.60
C THR A 11 -8.25 -56.77 8.93
N LEU A 12 -7.52 -56.15 7.97
CA LEU A 12 -6.88 -54.84 8.17
C LEU A 12 -7.84 -53.66 7.99
N ALA A 13 -8.91 -53.80 7.22
CA ALA A 13 -9.81 -52.72 6.84
C ALA A 13 -10.37 -51.89 8.04
N PRO A 14 -10.76 -52.49 9.19
CA PRO A 14 -11.21 -51.73 10.36
C PRO A 14 -10.12 -50.85 10.96
N TYR A 15 -8.86 -51.31 11.01
CA TYR A 15 -7.74 -50.55 11.57
C TYR A 15 -7.43 -49.30 10.74
N PHE A 16 -7.42 -49.43 9.40
CA PHE A 16 -7.24 -48.29 8.51
C PHE A 16 -8.37 -47.27 8.62
N ASN A 17 -9.61 -47.74 8.79
CA ASN A 17 -10.77 -46.87 8.96
C ASN A 17 -10.68 -46.06 10.26
N GLU A 18 -10.40 -46.71 11.40
CA GLU A 18 -10.21 -46.02 12.67
C GLU A 18 -9.01 -45.08 12.67
N GLY A 19 -7.87 -45.50 12.09
CA GLY A 19 -6.71 -44.63 11.91
C GLY A 19 -7.05 -43.37 11.10
N SER A 20 -7.82 -43.51 10.02
CA SER A 20 -8.25 -42.37 9.20
C SER A 20 -9.22 -41.45 9.93
N LYS A 21 -10.10 -41.98 10.79
CA LYS A 21 -10.96 -41.16 11.67
C LYS A 21 -10.15 -40.36 12.67
N ILE A 22 -9.12 -40.96 13.28
CA ILE A 22 -8.22 -40.28 14.22
C ILE A 22 -7.49 -39.14 13.51
N MET A 23 -6.92 -39.39 12.32
CA MET A 23 -6.27 -38.36 11.52
C MET A 23 -7.21 -37.21 11.17
N LEU A 24 -8.42 -37.51 10.67
CA LEU A 24 -9.42 -36.49 10.37
C LEU A 24 -9.82 -35.70 11.62
N SER A 25 -9.97 -36.38 12.77
CA SER A 25 -10.32 -35.73 14.05
C SER A 25 -9.22 -34.78 14.55
N PHE A 26 -7.96 -35.10 14.30
CA PHE A 26 -6.84 -34.20 14.58
C PHE A 26 -6.97 -32.91 13.75
N PHE A 27 -7.16 -33.02 12.43
CA PHE A 27 -7.35 -31.85 11.56
C PHE A 27 -8.63 -31.06 11.89
N CYS A 28 -9.70 -31.73 12.32
CA CYS A 28 -10.87 -31.05 12.88
C CYS A 28 -10.51 -30.21 14.11
N SER A 29 -9.72 -30.76 15.02
CA SER A 29 -9.27 -30.02 16.23
C SER A 29 -8.42 -28.81 15.87
N VAL A 30 -7.50 -28.96 14.90
CA VAL A 30 -6.69 -27.85 14.38
C VAL A 30 -7.56 -26.77 13.75
N ALA A 31 -8.52 -27.13 12.90
CA ALA A 31 -9.44 -26.18 12.27
C ALA A 31 -10.28 -25.40 13.29
N ILE A 32 -10.78 -26.07 14.34
CA ILE A 32 -11.50 -25.41 15.44
C ILE A 32 -10.58 -24.40 16.15
N ALA A 33 -9.33 -24.79 16.45
CA ALA A 33 -8.38 -23.91 17.12
C ALA A 33 -8.04 -22.67 16.28
N ILE A 34 -7.80 -22.85 14.98
CA ILE A 34 -7.54 -21.74 14.04
C ILE A 34 -8.76 -20.81 13.99
N PHE A 35 -9.96 -21.35 13.75
CA PHE A 35 -11.19 -20.55 13.69
C PHE A 35 -11.43 -19.77 14.99
N ALA A 36 -11.27 -20.42 16.15
CA ALA A 36 -11.50 -19.79 17.45
C ALA A 36 -10.48 -18.69 17.74
N LEU A 37 -9.19 -18.95 17.52
CA LEU A 37 -8.13 -17.95 17.74
C LEU A 37 -8.31 -16.75 16.81
N TYR A 38 -8.55 -17.01 15.52
CA TYR A 38 -8.79 -15.97 14.52
C TYR A 38 -10.00 -15.10 14.89
N SER A 39 -11.12 -15.74 15.24
CA SER A 39 -12.37 -15.05 15.61
C SER A 39 -12.19 -14.19 16.86
N VAL A 40 -11.47 -14.67 17.88
CA VAL A 40 -11.20 -13.91 19.11
C VAL A 40 -10.32 -12.69 18.83
N LEU A 41 -9.24 -12.87 18.06
CA LEU A 41 -8.33 -11.77 17.73
C LEU A 41 -9.02 -10.69 16.89
N ALA A 42 -9.80 -11.09 15.89
CA ALA A 42 -10.55 -10.16 15.06
C ALA A 42 -11.68 -9.45 15.81
N ALA A 43 -12.41 -10.16 16.69
CA ALA A 43 -13.44 -9.54 17.53
C ALA A 43 -12.85 -8.55 18.54
N ALA A 44 -11.62 -8.76 19.02
CA ALA A 44 -10.95 -7.86 19.94
C ALA A 44 -10.36 -6.61 19.24
N HIS A 45 -10.11 -6.66 17.93
CA HIS A 45 -9.52 -5.55 17.20
C HIS A 45 -10.51 -4.36 17.08
N PRO A 46 -10.17 -3.15 17.56
CA PRO A 46 -11.13 -2.05 17.68
C PRO A 46 -11.44 -1.33 16.37
N TYR A 47 -10.53 -1.38 15.39
CA TYR A 47 -10.63 -0.66 14.10
C TYR A 47 -11.33 -1.52 13.03
N PRO A 48 -11.87 -0.90 11.95
CA PRO A 48 -12.46 -1.65 10.84
C PRO A 48 -11.41 -2.55 10.15
N MET A 49 -11.84 -3.76 9.79
CA MET A 49 -11.05 -4.77 9.09
C MET A 49 -11.43 -4.87 7.61
N ASP A 50 -12.62 -4.39 7.24
CA ASP A 50 -13.16 -4.37 5.89
C ASP A 50 -13.95 -3.07 5.64
N TYR A 51 -13.81 -2.52 4.43
CA TYR A 51 -14.56 -1.35 3.95
C TYR A 51 -16.06 -1.45 4.25
N GLY A 52 -16.64 -2.64 4.07
CA GLY A 52 -18.07 -2.88 4.17
C GLY A 52 -18.63 -2.95 5.59
N GLU A 53 -17.81 -2.89 6.64
CA GLU A 53 -18.30 -2.85 8.04
C GLU A 53 -18.89 -1.48 8.39
N ALA A 54 -18.21 -0.41 7.99
CA ALA A 54 -18.56 0.95 8.38
C ALA A 54 -19.92 1.42 7.80
N PRO A 55 -20.25 1.18 6.51
CA PRO A 55 -21.59 1.44 5.98
C PRO A 55 -22.71 0.81 6.79
N LEU A 56 -22.51 -0.43 7.27
CA LEU A 56 -23.54 -1.16 8.02
C LEU A 56 -23.77 -0.59 9.42
N ILE A 57 -22.69 -0.15 10.06
CA ILE A 57 -22.75 0.50 11.37
C ILE A 57 -23.37 1.90 11.25
N ASP A 58 -22.95 2.71 10.28
CA ASP A 58 -23.57 4.03 10.02
C ASP A 58 -25.08 3.89 9.76
N GLN A 59 -25.49 2.94 8.92
CA GLN A 59 -26.91 2.64 8.68
C GLN A 59 -27.64 2.26 9.98
N ALA A 60 -27.05 1.43 10.84
CA ALA A 60 -27.64 1.07 12.12
C ALA A 60 -27.77 2.30 13.06
N MET A 61 -26.75 3.16 13.12
CA MET A 61 -26.77 4.41 13.90
C MET A 61 -27.87 5.37 13.41
N ARG A 62 -28.04 5.48 12.09
CA ARG A 62 -29.10 6.28 11.46
C ARG A 62 -30.50 5.73 11.75
N LEU A 63 -30.68 4.41 11.62
CA LEU A 63 -31.94 3.75 11.97
C LEU A 63 -32.28 3.92 13.45
N ALA A 64 -31.30 3.84 14.35
CA ALA A 64 -31.50 4.09 15.78
C ALA A 64 -31.99 5.51 16.07
N LYS A 65 -31.65 6.49 15.22
CA LYS A 65 -32.14 7.87 15.25
C LYS A 65 -33.46 8.08 14.51
N GLY A 66 -34.09 7.02 13.99
CA GLY A 66 -35.32 7.10 13.20
C GLY A 66 -35.16 7.67 11.79
N GLN A 67 -33.93 7.70 11.26
CA GLN A 67 -33.64 8.22 9.93
C GLN A 67 -33.85 7.16 8.86
N ASN A 68 -34.38 7.56 7.70
CA ASN A 68 -34.52 6.67 6.55
C ASN A 68 -33.15 6.44 5.88
N ILE A 69 -32.70 5.18 5.84
CA ILE A 69 -31.44 4.79 5.16
C ILE A 69 -31.61 4.54 3.66
N TYR A 70 -32.84 4.34 3.18
CA TYR A 70 -33.13 4.07 1.78
C TYR A 70 -33.57 5.36 1.07
N ARG A 71 -32.60 6.05 0.46
CA ARG A 71 -32.83 7.29 -0.29
C ARG A 71 -33.43 7.01 -1.68
N ALA A 72 -34.35 7.86 -2.13
CA ALA A 72 -34.93 7.75 -3.47
C ALA A 72 -34.02 8.29 -4.60
N ASN A 73 -33.07 9.17 -4.25
CA ASN A 73 -32.09 9.75 -5.16
C ASN A 73 -30.81 10.18 -4.39
N LEU A 74 -29.79 10.59 -5.15
CA LEU A 74 -28.49 11.07 -4.66
C LEU A 74 -28.23 12.56 -5.00
N ASP A 75 -29.30 13.34 -5.19
CA ASP A 75 -29.21 14.75 -5.62
C ASP A 75 -28.60 15.68 -4.55
N SER A 76 -28.46 15.19 -3.32
CA SER A 76 -27.88 15.93 -2.20
C SER A 76 -27.16 15.00 -1.23
N ALA A 77 -26.14 15.54 -0.56
CA ALA A 77 -25.43 14.86 0.50
C ALA A 77 -26.35 14.41 1.66
N PRO A 78 -25.94 13.41 2.46
CA PRO A 78 -24.78 12.54 2.23
C PRO A 78 -25.04 11.52 1.10
N TYR A 79 -24.00 11.25 0.32
CA TYR A 79 -24.01 10.38 -0.86
C TYR A 79 -23.70 8.93 -0.44
N THR A 80 -24.67 8.30 0.22
CA THR A 80 -24.56 6.96 0.78
C THR A 80 -25.62 6.03 0.20
N ILE A 81 -25.29 4.76 -0.01
CA ILE A 81 -26.18 3.71 -0.51
C ILE A 81 -26.43 2.63 0.56
N ALA A 82 -27.69 2.22 0.70
CA ALA A 82 -28.08 1.09 1.53
C ALA A 82 -28.32 -0.15 0.64
N ASN A 83 -27.24 -0.80 0.23
CA ASN A 83 -27.23 -1.91 -0.74
C ASN A 83 -27.84 -3.23 -0.24
N TYR A 84 -28.30 -3.28 1.01
CA TYR A 84 -28.86 -4.47 1.65
C TYR A 84 -30.20 -4.21 2.33
N PRO A 85 -31.07 -5.23 2.41
CA PRO A 85 -32.24 -5.24 3.29
C PRO A 85 -31.89 -4.99 4.77
N PRO A 86 -32.84 -4.52 5.60
CA PRO A 86 -32.51 -3.83 6.85
C PRO A 86 -32.30 -4.76 8.07
N LEU A 87 -32.49 -6.08 7.94
CA LEU A 87 -32.60 -6.94 9.12
C LEU A 87 -31.29 -7.02 9.92
N TYR A 88 -30.13 -7.00 9.25
CA TYR A 88 -28.84 -6.99 9.94
C TYR A 88 -28.62 -5.66 10.68
N GLN A 89 -28.87 -4.54 10.02
CA GLN A 89 -28.71 -3.19 10.58
C GLN A 89 -29.61 -3.02 11.80
N ILE A 90 -30.86 -3.50 11.73
CA ILE A 90 -31.79 -3.53 12.87
C ILE A 90 -31.23 -4.38 14.01
N SER A 91 -30.59 -5.52 13.71
CA SER A 91 -30.01 -6.40 14.74
C SER A 91 -28.84 -5.78 15.48
N LEU A 92 -28.17 -4.78 14.90
CA LEU A 92 -27.06 -4.05 15.53
C LEU A 92 -27.55 -3.00 16.54
N ILE A 93 -28.74 -2.43 16.34
CA ILE A 93 -29.27 -1.30 17.14
C ILE A 93 -29.18 -1.52 18.66
N PRO A 94 -29.56 -2.69 19.22
CA PRO A 94 -29.49 -2.91 20.67
C PRO A 94 -28.07 -2.91 21.25
N PHE A 95 -27.03 -3.00 20.41
CA PHE A 95 -25.64 -3.20 20.82
C PHE A 95 -24.72 -2.02 20.48
N LEU A 96 -25.22 -0.98 19.81
CA LEU A 96 -24.41 0.17 19.37
C LEU A 96 -23.64 0.86 20.52
N ASN A 97 -24.17 0.82 21.74
CA ASN A 97 -23.59 1.46 22.93
C ASN A 97 -23.08 0.45 23.98
N THR A 98 -23.02 -0.85 23.66
CA THR A 98 -22.68 -1.90 24.64
C THR A 98 -21.17 -2.17 24.70
N PHE A 99 -20.47 -1.90 23.61
CA PHE A 99 -19.05 -2.16 23.43
C PHE A 99 -18.30 -0.84 23.21
N GLU A 100 -16.98 -0.84 23.46
CA GLU A 100 -16.13 0.32 23.18
C GLU A 100 -16.07 0.65 21.68
N SER A 101 -16.10 -0.40 20.84
CA SER A 101 -16.14 -0.27 19.38
C SER A 101 -17.39 -0.93 18.82
N PRO A 102 -18.18 -0.25 17.97
CA PRO A 102 -19.40 -0.81 17.37
C PRO A 102 -19.09 -1.97 16.41
N PHE A 103 -17.85 -2.07 15.91
CA PHE A 103 -17.39 -3.22 15.10
C PHE A 103 -17.46 -4.53 15.88
N GLN A 104 -17.13 -4.49 17.18
CA GLN A 104 -17.11 -5.69 18.03
C GLN A 104 -18.49 -6.36 18.07
N ALA A 105 -19.56 -5.57 18.22
CA ALA A 105 -20.93 -6.08 18.23
C ALA A 105 -21.27 -6.82 16.92
N GLY A 106 -21.00 -6.19 15.78
CA GLY A 106 -21.27 -6.78 14.47
C GLY A 106 -20.47 -8.06 14.21
N ARG A 107 -19.19 -8.08 14.60
CA ARG A 107 -18.33 -9.27 14.49
C ARG A 107 -18.80 -10.40 15.40
N ILE A 108 -19.21 -10.11 16.64
CA ILE A 108 -19.78 -11.12 17.54
C ILE A 108 -21.05 -11.73 16.95
N ILE A 109 -21.94 -10.93 16.37
CA ILE A 109 -23.14 -11.42 15.67
C ILE A 109 -22.73 -12.35 14.53
N SER A 110 -21.76 -11.94 13.70
CA SER A 110 -21.25 -12.77 12.60
C SER A 110 -20.66 -14.09 13.06
N ILE A 111 -19.82 -14.09 14.10
CA ILE A 111 -19.20 -15.29 14.68
C ILE A 111 -20.28 -16.25 15.21
N LEU A 112 -21.23 -15.73 15.99
CA LEU A 112 -22.33 -16.53 16.54
C LEU A 112 -23.22 -17.09 15.43
N ALA A 113 -23.48 -16.32 14.38
CA ALA A 113 -24.26 -16.76 13.24
C ALA A 113 -23.52 -17.83 12.41
N THR A 114 -22.20 -17.73 12.26
CA THR A 114 -21.38 -18.77 11.63
C THR A 114 -21.39 -20.06 12.46
N LEU A 115 -21.25 -19.99 13.78
CA LEU A 115 -21.36 -21.14 14.67
C LEU A 115 -22.76 -21.77 14.63
N ALA A 116 -23.81 -20.95 14.57
CA ALA A 116 -25.18 -21.41 14.38
C ALA A 116 -25.33 -22.14 13.04
N SER A 117 -24.77 -21.59 11.96
CA SER A 117 -24.78 -22.22 10.63
C SER A 117 -24.09 -23.59 10.66
N ALA A 118 -22.87 -23.68 11.21
CA ALA A 118 -22.15 -24.93 11.39
C ALA A 118 -22.99 -25.97 12.17
N THR A 119 -23.63 -25.52 13.25
CA THR A 119 -24.50 -26.35 14.09
C THR A 119 -25.70 -26.87 13.30
N PHE A 120 -26.43 -26.02 12.57
CA PHE A 120 -27.59 -26.44 11.80
C PHE A 120 -27.23 -27.35 10.63
N LEU A 121 -26.07 -27.15 9.99
CA LEU A 121 -25.55 -28.07 8.99
C LEU A 121 -25.26 -29.45 9.59
N GLY A 122 -24.55 -29.52 10.72
CA GLY A 122 -24.30 -30.77 11.44
C GLY A 122 -25.58 -31.47 11.90
N LEU A 123 -26.53 -30.73 12.47
CA LEU A 123 -27.82 -31.25 12.89
C LEU A 123 -28.66 -31.78 11.71
N THR A 124 -28.58 -31.12 10.55
CA THR A 124 -29.20 -31.57 9.31
C THR A 124 -28.59 -32.89 8.84
N THR A 125 -27.25 -32.98 8.80
CA THR A 125 -26.54 -34.24 8.48
C THR A 125 -26.93 -35.36 9.45
N TYR A 126 -26.93 -35.09 10.76
CA TYR A 126 -27.33 -36.09 11.76
C TYR A 126 -28.78 -36.54 11.55
N LYS A 127 -29.70 -35.61 11.25
CA LYS A 127 -31.10 -35.95 11.03
C LYS A 127 -31.28 -36.84 9.80
N LEU A 128 -30.60 -36.54 8.71
CA LEU A 128 -30.68 -37.29 7.45
C LEU A 128 -30.04 -38.68 7.53
N PHE A 129 -28.91 -38.80 8.22
CA PHE A 129 -28.06 -39.99 8.14
C PHE A 129 -27.84 -40.75 9.45
N GLN A 130 -28.24 -40.19 10.60
CA GLN A 130 -28.07 -40.77 11.95
C GLN A 130 -26.62 -41.10 12.31
N ASN A 131 -25.64 -40.40 11.73
CA ASN A 131 -24.21 -40.59 11.97
C ASN A 131 -23.60 -39.36 12.66
N ARG A 132 -23.19 -39.52 13.92
CA ARG A 132 -22.63 -38.43 14.76
C ARG A 132 -21.30 -37.92 14.22
N PHE A 133 -20.44 -38.82 13.74
CA PHE A 133 -19.14 -38.45 13.22
C PHE A 133 -19.26 -37.64 11.92
N ALA A 134 -20.13 -38.08 11.00
CA ALA A 134 -20.43 -37.33 9.78
C ALA A 134 -21.00 -35.93 10.07
N ALA A 135 -21.87 -35.82 11.09
CA ALA A 135 -22.42 -34.54 11.53
C ALA A 135 -21.37 -33.60 12.13
N LEU A 136 -20.47 -34.12 12.96
CA LEU A 136 -19.34 -33.36 13.50
C LEU A 136 -18.43 -32.87 12.37
N VAL A 137 -18.02 -33.76 11.46
CA VAL A 137 -17.18 -33.40 10.30
C VAL A 137 -17.86 -32.38 9.41
N THR A 138 -19.18 -32.49 9.16
CA THR A 138 -19.93 -31.45 8.40
C THR A 138 -19.76 -30.07 9.03
N SER A 139 -19.92 -29.98 10.36
CA SER A 139 -19.87 -28.72 11.09
C SER A 139 -18.47 -28.12 11.03
N VAL A 140 -17.43 -28.92 11.29
CA VAL A 140 -16.05 -28.45 11.34
C VAL A 140 -15.48 -28.20 9.94
N LEU A 141 -15.84 -29.00 8.95
CA LEU A 141 -15.44 -28.77 7.56
C LEU A 141 -15.94 -27.41 7.08
N PHE A 142 -17.17 -27.03 7.41
CA PHE A 142 -17.68 -25.68 7.12
C PHE A 142 -16.82 -24.59 7.78
N LEU A 143 -16.50 -24.73 9.07
CA LEU A 143 -15.64 -23.78 9.79
C LEU A 143 -14.19 -23.77 9.32
N SER A 144 -13.75 -24.79 8.57
CA SER A 144 -12.37 -24.88 8.06
C SER A 144 -12.14 -24.15 6.74
N PHE A 145 -13.21 -23.75 6.02
CA PHE A 145 -13.02 -23.03 4.76
C PHE A 145 -12.44 -21.63 5.00
N PRO A 146 -11.40 -21.20 4.26
CA PRO A 146 -10.77 -19.89 4.44
C PRO A 146 -11.77 -18.74 4.24
N TYR A 147 -12.74 -18.91 3.33
CA TYR A 147 -13.82 -17.94 3.11
C TYR A 147 -14.74 -17.81 4.31
N VAL A 148 -15.01 -18.90 5.03
CA VAL A 148 -15.85 -18.88 6.25
C VAL A 148 -15.07 -18.26 7.40
N VAL A 149 -13.81 -18.65 7.59
CA VAL A 149 -12.95 -18.09 8.65
C VAL A 149 -12.80 -16.58 8.49
N SER A 150 -12.46 -16.12 7.29
CA SER A 150 -12.23 -14.70 6.99
C SER A 150 -13.50 -13.86 7.08
N TRP A 151 -14.65 -14.39 6.66
CA TRP A 151 -15.90 -13.61 6.65
C TRP A 151 -16.67 -13.67 7.98
N ALA A 152 -16.47 -14.73 8.77
CA ALA A 152 -17.09 -14.84 10.09
C ALA A 152 -16.60 -13.76 11.05
N SER A 153 -15.38 -13.25 10.85
CA SER A 153 -14.75 -12.24 11.70
C SER A 153 -15.11 -10.80 11.34
N LEU A 154 -15.91 -10.56 10.31
CA LEU A 154 -16.28 -9.21 9.85
C LEU A 154 -17.71 -8.86 10.28
N ALA A 155 -17.97 -7.60 10.63
CA ALA A 155 -19.30 -7.05 10.89
C ALA A 155 -20.10 -6.90 9.58
N ARG A 156 -20.44 -8.04 8.97
CA ARG A 156 -21.09 -8.16 7.67
C ARG A 156 -22.36 -9.00 7.78
N ILE A 157 -23.28 -8.77 6.85
CA ILE A 157 -24.64 -9.35 6.85
C ILE A 157 -24.67 -10.88 6.61
N ASP A 158 -23.65 -11.42 5.95
CA ASP A 158 -23.73 -12.71 5.26
C ASP A 158 -23.89 -13.90 6.20
N SER A 159 -23.14 -13.89 7.30
CA SER A 159 -23.16 -14.96 8.31
C SER A 159 -24.54 -15.07 8.96
N LEU A 160 -25.21 -13.93 9.22
CA LEU A 160 -26.57 -13.90 9.76
C LEU A 160 -27.60 -14.43 8.74
N ALA A 161 -27.47 -14.05 7.47
CA ALA A 161 -28.33 -14.58 6.41
C ALA A 161 -28.19 -16.11 6.29
N LEU A 162 -26.95 -16.61 6.34
CA LEU A 162 -26.66 -18.05 6.30
C LEU A 162 -27.19 -18.79 7.52
N ALA A 163 -27.13 -18.21 8.72
CA ALA A 163 -27.68 -18.80 9.93
C ALA A 163 -29.20 -19.01 9.79
N PHE A 164 -29.92 -18.01 9.29
CA PHE A 164 -31.35 -18.14 9.02
C PHE A 164 -31.65 -19.18 7.93
N ALA A 165 -30.88 -19.20 6.84
CA ALA A 165 -31.06 -20.15 5.75
C ALA A 165 -30.81 -21.60 6.19
N THR A 166 -29.73 -21.87 6.91
CA THR A 166 -29.39 -23.21 7.42
C THR A 166 -30.33 -23.65 8.54
N ALA A 167 -30.78 -22.73 9.41
CA ALA A 167 -31.83 -23.00 10.40
C ALA A 167 -33.14 -23.40 9.73
N ALA A 168 -33.56 -22.69 8.66
CA ALA A 168 -34.76 -23.01 7.90
C ALA A 168 -34.68 -24.42 7.31
N ILE A 169 -33.55 -24.75 6.67
CA ILE A 169 -33.28 -26.09 6.15
C ILE A 169 -33.42 -27.13 7.26
N PHE A 170 -32.74 -26.94 8.39
CA PHE A 170 -32.79 -27.89 9.50
C PHE A 170 -34.21 -28.11 10.03
N VAL A 171 -34.96 -27.04 10.28
CA VAL A 171 -36.34 -27.10 10.80
C VAL A 171 -37.26 -27.88 9.85
N LEU A 172 -37.18 -27.60 8.54
CA LEU A 172 -37.99 -28.27 7.51
C LEU A 172 -37.59 -29.73 7.28
N VAL A 173 -36.31 -30.07 7.47
CA VAL A 173 -35.80 -31.45 7.42
C VAL A 173 -36.20 -32.23 8.67
N LYS A 174 -36.16 -31.60 9.85
CA LYS A 174 -36.46 -32.28 11.12
C LYS A 174 -37.94 -32.60 11.27
N TRP A 175 -38.82 -31.68 10.84
CA TRP A 175 -40.26 -31.80 11.01
C TRP A 175 -41.05 -31.46 9.73
N PRO A 176 -40.87 -32.23 8.63
CA PRO A 176 -41.47 -31.92 7.33
C PRO A 176 -43.02 -31.91 7.33
N LYS A 177 -43.63 -32.58 8.31
CA LYS A 177 -45.09 -32.68 8.47
C LYS A 177 -45.70 -31.73 9.51
N SER A 178 -44.90 -30.90 10.20
CA SER A 178 -45.41 -29.93 11.19
C SER A 178 -45.77 -28.59 10.54
N TRP A 179 -46.94 -28.03 10.88
CA TRP A 179 -47.35 -26.69 10.44
C TRP A 179 -46.51 -25.59 11.11
N MET A 180 -46.14 -25.76 12.38
CA MET A 180 -45.27 -24.81 13.08
C MET A 180 -43.87 -24.78 12.44
N ALA A 181 -43.32 -25.94 12.07
CA ALA A 181 -42.04 -26.01 11.39
C ALA A 181 -42.11 -25.42 9.97
N PHE A 182 -43.25 -25.59 9.28
CA PHE A 182 -43.50 -24.97 7.99
C PHE A 182 -43.48 -23.43 8.08
N PHE A 183 -44.27 -22.83 9.00
CA PHE A 183 -44.31 -21.38 9.17
C PHE A 183 -42.98 -20.85 9.69
N GLY A 184 -42.37 -21.50 10.69
CA GLY A 184 -41.06 -21.12 11.22
C GLY A 184 -39.96 -21.19 10.17
N GLY A 185 -39.91 -22.26 9.37
CA GLY A 185 -38.97 -22.41 8.26
C GLY A 185 -39.18 -21.34 7.17
N GLY A 186 -40.43 -21.05 6.81
CA GLY A 186 -40.76 -19.99 5.85
C GLY A 186 -40.34 -18.60 6.34
N LEU A 187 -40.61 -18.27 7.61
CA LEU A 187 -40.18 -17.00 8.22
C LEU A 187 -38.65 -16.88 8.28
N LEU A 188 -37.93 -17.97 8.56
CA LEU A 188 -36.47 -18.00 8.52
C LEU A 188 -35.93 -17.79 7.09
N LEU A 189 -36.55 -18.36 6.06
CA LEU A 189 -36.17 -18.08 4.66
C LEU A 189 -36.41 -16.62 4.28
N ILE A 190 -37.53 -16.04 4.71
CA ILE A 190 -37.82 -14.61 4.51
C ILE A 190 -36.77 -13.77 5.25
N ALA A 191 -36.46 -14.10 6.51
CA ALA A 191 -35.42 -13.42 7.27
C ALA A 191 -34.05 -13.50 6.58
N ALA A 192 -33.66 -14.65 6.03
CA ALA A 192 -32.42 -14.77 5.26
C ALA A 192 -32.40 -13.82 4.05
N ALA A 193 -33.47 -13.79 3.25
CA ALA A 193 -33.59 -12.90 2.10
C ALA A 193 -33.63 -11.41 2.48
N TYR A 194 -34.20 -11.07 3.63
CA TYR A 194 -34.25 -9.72 4.21
C TYR A 194 -33.04 -9.36 5.09
N THR A 195 -32.06 -10.25 5.17
CA THR A 195 -30.70 -9.93 5.63
C THR A 195 -29.79 -9.72 4.42
N ARG A 196 -29.84 -10.62 3.43
CA ARG A 196 -29.09 -10.52 2.17
C ARG A 196 -29.93 -11.08 1.02
N GLN A 197 -30.22 -10.25 0.02
CA GLN A 197 -31.13 -10.57 -1.08
C GLN A 197 -30.73 -11.81 -1.90
N SER A 198 -29.44 -12.13 -1.99
CA SER A 198 -28.96 -13.33 -2.72
C SER A 198 -29.41 -14.65 -2.07
N TYR A 199 -29.76 -14.66 -0.78
CA TYR A 199 -30.23 -15.85 -0.05
C TYR A 199 -31.67 -16.24 -0.39
N ALA A 200 -32.33 -15.51 -1.31
CA ALA A 200 -33.64 -15.87 -1.84
C ALA A 200 -33.61 -17.05 -2.85
N LEU A 201 -32.42 -17.60 -3.18
CA LEU A 201 -32.26 -18.64 -4.19
C LEU A 201 -31.99 -20.04 -3.61
N ALA A 202 -30.79 -20.30 -3.07
CA ALA A 202 -30.31 -21.68 -2.88
C ALA A 202 -31.06 -22.44 -1.77
N ALA A 203 -31.17 -21.86 -0.56
CA ALA A 203 -31.89 -22.50 0.53
C ALA A 203 -33.41 -22.63 0.27
N PRO A 204 -34.11 -21.61 -0.28
CA PRO A 204 -35.50 -21.77 -0.72
C PRO A 204 -35.71 -22.87 -1.76
N LEU A 205 -34.82 -22.96 -2.77
CA LEU A 205 -34.86 -24.02 -3.78
C LEU A 205 -34.70 -25.41 -3.14
N ALA A 206 -33.72 -25.56 -2.24
CA ALA A 206 -33.51 -26.81 -1.52
C ALA A 206 -34.71 -27.20 -0.65
N ALA A 207 -35.28 -26.25 0.07
CA ALA A 207 -36.47 -26.44 0.90
C ALA A 207 -37.70 -26.83 0.07
N PHE A 208 -37.89 -26.18 -1.08
CA PHE A 208 -38.97 -26.49 -2.01
C PHE A 208 -38.88 -27.93 -2.52
N VAL A 209 -37.72 -28.33 -3.06
CA VAL A 209 -37.54 -29.68 -3.61
C VAL A 209 -37.62 -30.74 -2.52
N TRP A 210 -37.04 -30.48 -1.34
CA TRP A 210 -37.18 -31.36 -0.18
C TRP A 210 -38.65 -31.58 0.17
N LEU A 211 -39.42 -30.50 0.41
CA LEU A 211 -40.84 -30.61 0.73
C LEU A 211 -41.65 -31.21 -0.41
N TRP A 212 -41.28 -31.01 -1.67
CA TRP A 212 -41.97 -31.62 -2.80
C TRP A 212 -41.91 -33.15 -2.75
N THR A 213 -40.78 -33.70 -2.30
CA THR A 213 -40.62 -35.15 -2.08
C THR A 213 -41.33 -35.68 -0.85
N GLN A 214 -41.68 -34.81 0.11
CA GLN A 214 -42.42 -35.20 1.33
C GLN A 214 -43.94 -35.02 1.16
N GLU A 215 -44.38 -33.82 0.76
CA GLU A 215 -45.77 -33.44 0.54
C GLU A 215 -45.87 -32.23 -0.42
N LYS A 216 -46.24 -32.48 -1.69
CA LYS A 216 -46.26 -31.47 -2.77
C LYS A 216 -47.03 -30.19 -2.45
N ARG A 217 -48.17 -30.30 -1.74
CA ARG A 217 -48.99 -29.14 -1.36
C ARG A 217 -48.21 -28.15 -0.48
N ARG A 218 -47.37 -28.66 0.43
CA ARG A 218 -46.56 -27.82 1.32
C ARG A 218 -45.46 -27.09 0.59
N ALA A 219 -44.87 -27.70 -0.44
CA ALA A 219 -43.88 -27.00 -1.27
C ALA A 219 -44.49 -25.79 -2.00
N ILE A 220 -45.71 -25.94 -2.52
CA ILE A 220 -46.46 -24.83 -3.13
C ILE A 220 -46.80 -23.77 -2.07
N TYR A 221 -47.32 -24.18 -0.91
CA TYR A 221 -47.63 -23.24 0.16
C TYR A 221 -46.38 -22.51 0.69
N LEU A 222 -45.22 -23.17 0.74
CA LEU A 222 -43.96 -22.53 1.14
C LEU A 222 -43.60 -21.43 0.14
N THR A 223 -43.75 -21.72 -1.15
CA THR A 223 -43.50 -20.76 -2.23
C THR A 223 -44.44 -19.56 -2.13
N LEU A 224 -45.74 -19.80 -1.87
CA LEU A 224 -46.72 -18.73 -1.68
C LEU A 224 -46.46 -17.92 -0.40
N LEU A 225 -46.03 -18.57 0.68
CA LEU A 225 -45.68 -17.89 1.93
C LEU A 225 -44.44 -17.01 1.74
N VAL A 226 -43.34 -17.60 1.29
CA VAL A 226 -42.05 -16.90 1.11
C VAL A 226 -42.16 -15.84 0.03
N GLY A 227 -42.71 -16.18 -1.13
CA GLY A 227 -42.90 -15.24 -2.24
C GLY A 227 -43.95 -14.17 -1.95
N GLY A 228 -45.12 -14.56 -1.41
CA GLY A 228 -46.21 -13.63 -1.12
C GLY A 228 -45.88 -12.65 -0.01
N VAL A 229 -45.41 -13.15 1.15
CA VAL A 229 -44.98 -12.27 2.25
C VAL A 229 -43.73 -11.49 1.85
N GLY A 230 -42.79 -12.11 1.15
CA GLY A 230 -41.58 -11.45 0.67
C GLY A 230 -41.89 -10.27 -0.25
N VAL A 231 -42.76 -10.44 -1.24
CA VAL A 231 -43.18 -9.35 -2.15
C VAL A 231 -44.03 -8.30 -1.43
N ALA A 232 -44.91 -8.71 -0.51
CA ALA A 232 -45.70 -7.76 0.28
C ALA A 232 -44.81 -6.86 1.15
N LEU A 233 -43.84 -7.44 1.86
CA LEU A 233 -42.86 -6.68 2.64
C LEU A 233 -42.04 -5.74 1.75
N PHE A 234 -41.66 -6.19 0.55
CA PHE A 234 -40.91 -5.37 -0.40
C PHE A 234 -41.73 -4.15 -0.81
N GLY A 235 -42.99 -4.36 -1.17
CA GLY A 235 -43.92 -3.30 -1.53
C GLY A 235 -44.16 -2.31 -0.39
N VAL A 236 -44.31 -2.81 0.85
CA VAL A 236 -44.50 -1.96 2.04
C VAL A 236 -43.26 -1.10 2.29
N ILE A 237 -42.06 -1.69 2.34
CA ILE A 237 -40.82 -0.94 2.61
C ILE A 237 -40.55 0.05 1.47
N ASN A 238 -40.75 -0.35 0.23
CA ASN A 238 -40.57 0.53 -0.92
C ASN A 238 -41.56 1.70 -0.92
N PHE A 239 -42.81 1.47 -0.54
CA PHE A 239 -43.81 2.51 -0.39
C PHE A 239 -43.43 3.49 0.73
N LEU A 240 -43.05 2.98 1.90
CA LEU A 240 -42.64 3.79 3.06
C LEU A 240 -41.38 4.63 2.79
N THR A 241 -40.54 4.21 1.85
CA THR A 241 -39.29 4.88 1.48
C THR A 241 -39.44 5.73 0.21
N GLY A 242 -40.65 5.88 -0.34
CA GLY A 242 -40.90 6.67 -1.55
C GLY A 242 -40.17 6.15 -2.79
N GLY A 243 -39.96 4.83 -2.89
CA GLY A 243 -39.18 4.19 -3.96
C GLY A 243 -37.69 3.96 -3.61
N GLY A 244 -37.22 4.47 -2.47
CA GLY A 244 -35.82 4.37 -2.08
C GLY A 244 -35.32 2.94 -1.88
N PHE A 245 -36.17 2.02 -1.39
CA PHE A 245 -35.76 0.62 -1.20
C PHE A 245 -35.38 -0.05 -2.52
N PHE A 246 -36.20 0.13 -3.56
CA PHE A 246 -35.90 -0.36 -4.91
C PHE A 246 -34.63 0.30 -5.47
N TYR A 247 -34.52 1.63 -5.35
CA TYR A 247 -33.35 2.36 -5.83
C TYR A 247 -32.05 1.82 -5.23
N ASN A 248 -31.96 1.68 -3.91
CA ASN A 248 -30.69 1.30 -3.26
C ASN A 248 -30.31 -0.17 -3.46
N ILE A 249 -31.28 -1.09 -3.41
CA ILE A 249 -30.98 -2.54 -3.43
C ILE A 249 -30.84 -3.06 -4.87
N ILE A 250 -31.53 -2.44 -5.82
CA ILE A 250 -31.58 -2.91 -7.21
C ILE A 250 -30.85 -1.94 -8.14
N THR A 251 -31.28 -0.68 -8.21
CA THR A 251 -30.72 0.28 -9.18
C THR A 251 -29.26 0.63 -8.87
N ALA A 252 -28.97 0.99 -7.61
CA ALA A 252 -27.65 1.44 -7.18
C ALA A 252 -26.65 0.29 -6.95
N ASN A 253 -27.11 -0.95 -6.98
CA ASN A 253 -26.29 -2.17 -6.82
C ASN A 253 -26.11 -2.92 -8.16
N ALA A 254 -26.48 -2.28 -9.27
CA ALA A 254 -26.32 -2.82 -10.61
C ALA A 254 -24.89 -2.56 -11.13
N ASN A 255 -23.93 -3.35 -10.62
CA ASN A 255 -22.53 -3.24 -11.01
C ASN A 255 -22.21 -4.08 -12.26
N GLU A 256 -21.19 -3.65 -13.00
CA GLU A 256 -20.66 -4.36 -14.18
C GLU A 256 -20.13 -5.77 -13.83
N PHE A 257 -20.23 -6.70 -14.77
CA PHE A 257 -19.75 -8.07 -14.63
C PHE A 257 -18.38 -8.26 -15.29
N GLY A 258 -17.34 -8.51 -14.49
CA GLY A 258 -15.99 -8.80 -14.94
C GLY A 258 -15.71 -10.30 -15.05
N TRP A 259 -15.48 -10.79 -16.28
CA TRP A 259 -15.15 -12.20 -16.54
C TRP A 259 -13.81 -12.62 -15.92
N GLU A 260 -12.82 -11.73 -15.92
CA GLU A 260 -11.51 -11.99 -15.32
C GLU A 260 -11.62 -12.21 -13.81
N ARG A 261 -12.38 -11.36 -13.11
CA ARG A 261 -12.65 -11.48 -11.67
C ARG A 261 -13.31 -12.82 -11.34
N LEU A 262 -14.33 -13.22 -12.11
CA LEU A 262 -14.95 -14.54 -11.95
C LEU A 262 -13.92 -15.66 -12.09
N TRP A 263 -13.10 -15.61 -13.14
CA TRP A 263 -12.12 -16.66 -13.42
C TRP A 263 -11.05 -16.76 -12.34
N ASN A 264 -10.52 -15.63 -11.87
CA ASN A 264 -9.54 -15.57 -10.79
C ASN A 264 -10.09 -16.21 -9.52
N HIS A 265 -11.29 -15.83 -9.09
CA HIS A 265 -11.90 -16.43 -7.89
C HIS A 265 -12.30 -17.90 -8.05
N LEU A 266 -12.69 -18.34 -9.24
CA LEU A 266 -12.95 -19.77 -9.50
C LEU A 266 -11.64 -20.58 -9.49
N LYS A 267 -10.54 -20.00 -9.95
CA LYS A 267 -9.20 -20.60 -9.87
C LYS A 267 -8.75 -20.75 -8.42
N ASP A 268 -8.96 -19.71 -7.61
CA ASP A 268 -8.66 -19.74 -6.17
C ASP A 268 -9.49 -20.83 -5.47
N LEU A 269 -10.81 -20.85 -5.72
CA LEU A 269 -11.72 -21.89 -5.22
C LEU A 269 -11.28 -23.31 -5.62
N GLY A 270 -10.85 -23.48 -6.88
CA GLY A 270 -10.32 -24.74 -7.39
C GLY A 270 -8.99 -25.15 -6.75
N GLY A 271 -8.14 -24.19 -6.38
CA GLY A 271 -6.89 -24.41 -5.66
C GLY A 271 -7.09 -24.76 -4.20
N ASP A 272 -8.02 -24.09 -3.53
CA ASP A 272 -8.29 -24.23 -2.10
C ASP A 272 -9.11 -25.49 -1.78
N ALA A 273 -10.13 -25.79 -2.60
CA ALA A 273 -11.14 -26.80 -2.31
C ALA A 273 -11.26 -27.95 -3.35
N PRO A 274 -10.16 -28.44 -4.01
CA PRO A 274 -10.28 -29.32 -5.16
C PRO A 274 -10.96 -30.66 -4.84
N ILE A 275 -10.61 -31.27 -3.71
CA ILE A 275 -11.09 -32.61 -3.34
C ILE A 275 -12.59 -32.56 -3.04
N ILE A 276 -13.04 -31.56 -2.28
CA ILE A 276 -14.45 -31.45 -1.92
C ILE A 276 -15.32 -31.03 -3.12
N LEU A 277 -14.78 -30.24 -4.05
CA LEU A 277 -15.43 -29.94 -5.34
C LEU A 277 -15.60 -31.21 -6.18
N ILE A 278 -14.57 -32.04 -6.27
CA ILE A 278 -14.64 -33.35 -6.95
C ILE A 278 -15.69 -34.23 -6.28
N MET A 279 -15.74 -34.29 -4.95
CA MET A 279 -16.78 -35.01 -4.22
C MET A 279 -18.19 -34.47 -4.51
N GLY A 280 -18.34 -33.15 -4.63
CA GLY A 280 -19.57 -32.51 -5.09
C GLY A 280 -20.01 -32.97 -6.48
N GLY A 281 -19.08 -32.98 -7.43
CA GLY A 281 -19.31 -33.49 -8.79
C GLY A 281 -19.68 -34.96 -8.83
N VAL A 282 -18.95 -35.82 -8.11
CA VAL A 282 -19.25 -37.25 -7.98
C VAL A 282 -20.63 -37.47 -7.35
N PHE A 283 -20.98 -36.67 -6.33
CA PHE A 283 -22.30 -36.72 -5.69
C PHE A 283 -23.42 -36.44 -6.70
N LEU A 284 -23.31 -35.37 -7.49
CA LEU A 284 -24.29 -35.02 -8.52
C LEU A 284 -24.35 -36.05 -9.66
N ALA A 285 -23.21 -36.61 -10.07
CA ALA A 285 -23.15 -37.54 -11.20
C ALA A 285 -23.68 -38.94 -10.87
N SER A 286 -23.37 -39.47 -9.68
CA SER A 286 -23.58 -40.90 -9.39
C SER A 286 -24.22 -41.21 -8.03
N ALA A 287 -24.00 -40.40 -7.00
CA ALA A 287 -24.41 -40.76 -5.64
C ALA A 287 -25.78 -40.23 -5.22
N TRP A 288 -26.27 -39.17 -5.85
CA TRP A 288 -27.46 -38.45 -5.37
C TRP A 288 -28.68 -39.36 -5.25
N LYS A 289 -29.08 -40.11 -6.27
CA LYS A 289 -30.29 -40.96 -6.18
C LYS A 289 -30.22 -42.07 -5.12
N GLU A 290 -29.04 -42.49 -4.69
CA GLU A 290 -28.86 -43.53 -3.66
C GLU A 290 -28.94 -42.98 -2.22
N LEU A 291 -28.80 -41.66 -2.04
CA LEU A 291 -28.75 -41.03 -0.72
C LEU A 291 -30.11 -40.46 -0.31
N LYS A 292 -30.63 -40.88 0.85
CA LYS A 292 -31.95 -40.41 1.36
C LYS A 292 -32.14 -38.89 1.39
N GLY A 293 -31.06 -38.10 1.51
CA GLY A 293 -31.09 -36.63 1.58
C GLY A 293 -30.94 -35.90 0.25
N TRP A 294 -30.92 -36.59 -0.89
CA TRP A 294 -30.52 -35.99 -2.17
C TRP A 294 -31.42 -34.87 -2.66
N SER A 295 -32.72 -34.95 -2.37
CA SER A 295 -33.72 -33.95 -2.74
C SER A 295 -33.54 -32.62 -2.00
N LEU A 296 -32.68 -32.58 -1.00
CA LEU A 296 -32.19 -31.35 -0.36
C LEU A 296 -30.79 -30.99 -0.86
N LEU A 297 -29.86 -31.93 -0.79
CA LEU A 297 -28.43 -31.69 -1.01
C LEU A 297 -28.11 -31.24 -2.45
N ALA A 298 -28.68 -31.91 -3.46
CA ALA A 298 -28.43 -31.58 -4.85
C ALA A 298 -28.97 -30.21 -5.26
N PRO A 299 -30.24 -29.84 -4.99
CA PRO A 299 -30.74 -28.50 -5.30
C PRO A 299 -30.03 -27.42 -4.48
N PHE A 300 -29.63 -27.69 -3.23
CA PHE A 300 -28.84 -26.73 -2.46
C PHE A 300 -27.47 -26.48 -3.10
N LEU A 301 -26.75 -27.55 -3.46
CA LEU A 301 -25.44 -27.44 -4.12
C LEU A 301 -25.54 -26.73 -5.47
N VAL A 302 -26.53 -27.07 -6.30
CA VAL A 302 -26.73 -26.42 -7.61
C VAL A 302 -27.11 -24.94 -7.44
N GLY A 303 -28.06 -24.64 -6.55
CA GLY A 303 -28.47 -23.26 -6.29
C GLY A 303 -27.32 -22.41 -5.73
N ALA A 304 -26.53 -22.99 -4.82
CA ALA A 304 -25.37 -22.32 -4.23
C ALA A 304 -24.24 -22.14 -5.25
N ALA A 305 -24.00 -23.09 -6.14
CA ALA A 305 -23.04 -22.95 -7.23
C ALA A 305 -23.47 -21.85 -8.21
N LEU A 306 -24.76 -21.76 -8.58
CA LEU A 306 -25.27 -20.68 -9.42
C LEU A 306 -25.15 -19.31 -8.73
N SER A 307 -25.43 -19.24 -7.43
CA SER A 307 -25.24 -18.02 -6.62
C SER A 307 -23.76 -17.61 -6.61
N ALA A 308 -22.84 -18.57 -6.42
CA ALA A 308 -21.39 -18.33 -6.43
C ALA A 308 -20.86 -17.74 -7.74
N LEU A 309 -21.44 -18.09 -8.89
CA LEU A 309 -21.04 -17.52 -10.19
C LEU A 309 -21.29 -16.01 -10.31
N THR A 310 -22.13 -15.44 -9.43
CA THR A 310 -22.39 -13.99 -9.43
C THR A 310 -21.24 -13.15 -8.84
N ILE A 311 -20.20 -13.80 -8.29
CA ILE A 311 -18.99 -13.16 -7.77
C ILE A 311 -18.21 -12.37 -8.85
N GLY A 312 -18.51 -12.57 -10.14
CA GLY A 312 -17.91 -11.79 -11.22
C GLY A 312 -18.31 -10.31 -11.23
N LYS A 313 -19.34 -9.88 -10.47
CA LYS A 313 -19.72 -8.46 -10.38
C LYS A 313 -18.66 -7.64 -9.66
N ILE A 314 -18.35 -6.44 -10.17
CA ILE A 314 -17.47 -5.48 -9.49
C ILE A 314 -18.01 -5.18 -8.07
N GLY A 315 -17.12 -5.13 -7.08
CA GLY A 315 -17.46 -4.99 -5.66
C GLY A 315 -17.84 -6.30 -4.96
N SER A 316 -17.89 -7.43 -5.67
CA SER A 316 -18.06 -8.76 -5.04
C SER A 316 -16.74 -9.29 -4.47
N ASN A 317 -16.85 -10.15 -3.46
CA ASN A 317 -15.74 -10.78 -2.77
C ASN A 317 -16.07 -12.26 -2.43
N ILE A 318 -15.19 -12.96 -1.71
CA ILE A 318 -15.26 -14.39 -1.35
C ILE A 318 -16.54 -14.81 -0.59
N ASN A 319 -17.32 -13.85 -0.08
CA ASN A 319 -18.59 -14.10 0.61
C ASN A 319 -19.68 -14.72 -0.27
N TYR A 320 -19.54 -14.65 -1.59
CA TYR A 320 -20.41 -15.37 -2.52
C TYR A 320 -20.22 -16.89 -2.49
N PHE A 321 -19.10 -17.38 -1.92
CA PHE A 321 -18.87 -18.82 -1.75
C PHE A 321 -19.50 -19.41 -0.48
N LEU A 322 -20.07 -18.62 0.43
CA LEU A 322 -20.57 -19.12 1.72
C LEU A 322 -21.70 -20.16 1.62
N GLU A 323 -22.68 -19.97 0.73
CA GLU A 323 -23.71 -21.00 0.50
C GLU A 323 -23.11 -22.25 -0.15
N LEU A 324 -22.11 -22.07 -1.01
CA LEU A 324 -21.45 -23.18 -1.72
C LEU A 324 -20.61 -24.03 -0.76
N THR A 325 -19.84 -23.40 0.14
CA THR A 325 -19.09 -24.12 1.18
C THR A 325 -20.04 -24.83 2.15
N ALA A 326 -21.16 -24.22 2.52
CA ALA A 326 -22.20 -24.88 3.33
C ALA A 326 -22.77 -26.13 2.63
N ALA A 327 -23.07 -26.04 1.33
CA ALA A 327 -23.56 -27.17 0.54
C ALA A 327 -22.50 -28.27 0.38
N LEU A 328 -21.25 -27.91 0.10
CA LEU A 328 -20.12 -28.83 -0.02
C LEU A 328 -19.83 -29.55 1.30
N SER A 329 -19.93 -28.86 2.44
CA SER A 329 -19.79 -29.47 3.76
C SER A 329 -20.86 -30.54 4.04
N LEU A 330 -22.11 -30.27 3.67
CA LEU A 330 -23.18 -31.28 3.76
C LEU A 330 -22.90 -32.49 2.87
N VAL A 331 -22.35 -32.28 1.67
CA VAL A 331 -21.91 -33.37 0.77
C VAL A 331 -20.77 -34.16 1.40
N GLY A 332 -19.77 -33.51 2.00
CA GLY A 332 -18.69 -34.19 2.73
C GLY A 332 -19.22 -35.12 3.83
N GLY A 333 -20.15 -34.63 4.65
CA GLY A 333 -20.86 -35.44 5.65
C GLY A 333 -21.66 -36.59 5.03
N ALA A 334 -22.36 -36.34 3.93
CA ALA A 334 -23.14 -37.36 3.22
C ALA A 334 -22.23 -38.46 2.64
N MET A 335 -21.05 -38.13 2.11
CA MET A 335 -20.08 -39.10 1.59
C MET A 335 -19.53 -40.03 2.68
N ILE A 336 -19.27 -39.50 3.89
CA ILE A 336 -18.90 -40.31 5.06
C ILE A 336 -20.03 -41.26 5.43
N ALA A 337 -21.26 -40.75 5.52
CA ALA A 337 -22.40 -41.55 5.92
C ALA A 337 -22.74 -42.65 4.91
N TRP A 338 -22.67 -42.34 3.61
CA TRP A 338 -22.97 -43.27 2.52
C TRP A 338 -22.01 -44.46 2.53
N ASN A 339 -20.73 -44.20 2.78
CA ASN A 339 -19.69 -45.21 2.72
C ASN A 339 -19.43 -45.92 4.05
N ALA A 340 -20.20 -45.63 5.10
CA ALA A 340 -20.01 -46.20 6.44
C ALA A 340 -19.98 -47.74 6.52
N LYS A 341 -20.57 -48.43 5.52
CA LYS A 341 -20.59 -49.90 5.41
C LYS A 341 -19.52 -50.47 4.48
N ARG A 342 -18.72 -49.62 3.81
CA ARG A 342 -17.70 -49.98 2.83
C ARG A 342 -16.33 -49.51 3.34
N PRO A 343 -15.65 -50.29 4.19
CA PRO A 343 -14.55 -49.79 5.00
C PRO A 343 -13.39 -49.21 4.19
N TRP A 344 -13.00 -49.83 3.08
CA TRP A 344 -11.94 -49.29 2.21
C TRP A 344 -12.32 -47.99 1.51
N VAL A 345 -13.56 -47.88 1.00
CA VAL A 345 -14.04 -46.63 0.38
C VAL A 345 -14.15 -45.54 1.44
N GLN A 346 -14.62 -45.89 2.64
CA GLN A 346 -14.68 -44.95 3.76
C GLN A 346 -13.29 -44.45 4.15
N THR A 347 -12.29 -45.32 4.25
CA THR A 347 -10.89 -44.93 4.47
C THR A 347 -10.43 -43.91 3.44
N ILE A 348 -10.70 -44.15 2.14
CA ILE A 348 -10.33 -43.21 1.06
C ILE A 348 -11.05 -41.87 1.25
N VAL A 349 -12.36 -41.87 1.52
CA VAL A 349 -13.14 -40.64 1.76
C VAL A 349 -12.58 -39.86 2.95
N LEU A 350 -12.30 -40.54 4.06
CA LEU A 350 -11.77 -39.92 5.28
C LEU A 350 -10.37 -39.32 5.08
N LEU A 351 -9.47 -40.05 4.41
CA LEU A 351 -8.13 -39.54 4.10
C LEU A 351 -8.20 -38.37 3.11
N SER A 352 -9.07 -38.44 2.11
CA SER A 352 -9.28 -37.34 1.15
C SER A 352 -9.78 -36.08 1.85
N LEU A 353 -10.74 -36.21 2.77
CA LEU A 353 -11.19 -35.08 3.60
C LEU A 353 -10.11 -34.59 4.56
N THR A 354 -9.26 -35.47 5.08
CA THR A 354 -8.11 -35.09 5.92
C THR A 354 -7.14 -34.20 5.14
N ILE A 355 -6.78 -34.62 3.91
CA ILE A 355 -5.92 -33.84 3.02
C ILE A 355 -6.59 -32.50 2.69
N GLN A 356 -7.88 -32.51 2.34
CA GLN A 356 -8.63 -31.29 2.05
C GLN A 356 -8.63 -30.31 3.23
N MET A 357 -8.83 -30.78 4.46
CA MET A 357 -8.78 -29.93 5.65
C MET A 357 -7.37 -29.37 5.90
N GLY A 358 -6.32 -30.15 5.62
CA GLY A 358 -4.95 -29.66 5.67
C GLY A 358 -4.67 -28.56 4.64
N MET A 359 -5.20 -28.69 3.42
CA MET A 359 -5.11 -27.64 2.39
C MET A 359 -5.83 -26.36 2.83
N LEU A 360 -7.07 -26.47 3.31
CA LEU A 360 -7.85 -25.33 3.78
C LEU A 360 -7.18 -24.64 4.99
N ALA A 361 -6.61 -25.41 5.92
CA ALA A 361 -5.86 -24.87 7.05
C ALA A 361 -4.62 -24.11 6.60
N LYS A 362 -3.88 -24.63 5.60
CA LYS A 362 -2.74 -23.93 4.99
C LYS A 362 -3.16 -22.61 4.35
N THR A 363 -4.21 -22.61 3.52
CA THR A 363 -4.72 -21.37 2.90
C THR A 363 -5.15 -20.37 3.99
N THR A 364 -5.88 -20.82 5.01
CA THR A 364 -6.33 -19.95 6.12
C THR A 364 -5.15 -19.33 6.88
N MET A 365 -4.10 -20.10 7.15
CA MET A 365 -2.90 -19.56 7.80
C MET A 365 -2.23 -18.50 6.93
N ASN A 366 -2.05 -18.77 5.64
CA ASN A 366 -1.39 -17.84 4.73
C ASN A 366 -2.22 -16.55 4.49
N GLU A 367 -3.51 -16.67 4.19
CA GLU A 367 -4.35 -15.55 3.75
C GLU A 367 -5.03 -14.82 4.91
N SER A 368 -5.56 -15.55 5.89
CA SER A 368 -6.29 -14.92 7.00
C SER A 368 -5.33 -14.50 8.10
N VAL A 369 -4.43 -15.38 8.55
CA VAL A 369 -3.57 -15.12 9.71
C VAL A 369 -2.36 -14.27 9.33
N ASP A 370 -1.53 -14.75 8.41
CA ASP A 370 -0.26 -14.12 8.07
C ASP A 370 -0.48 -12.82 7.27
N TRP A 371 -1.36 -12.84 6.27
CA TRP A 371 -1.61 -11.66 5.46
C TRP A 371 -2.51 -10.62 6.14
N ASN A 372 -3.67 -11.01 6.69
CA ASN A 372 -4.64 -10.05 7.22
C ASN A 372 -4.36 -9.69 8.70
N LEU A 373 -4.37 -10.65 9.63
CA LEU A 373 -4.19 -10.30 11.05
C LEU A 373 -2.79 -9.77 11.38
N ALA A 374 -1.73 -10.31 10.79
CA ALA A 374 -0.38 -9.83 11.07
C ALA A 374 -0.17 -8.39 10.56
N SER A 375 -0.69 -8.05 9.37
CA SER A 375 -0.63 -6.69 8.84
C SER A 375 -1.44 -5.71 9.71
N ARG A 376 -2.68 -6.04 10.09
CA ARG A 376 -3.49 -5.20 10.99
C ARG A 376 -2.85 -5.02 12.38
N ARG A 377 -2.13 -6.03 12.87
CA ARG A 377 -1.35 -5.93 14.11
C ARG A 377 -0.13 -5.02 13.95
N ALA A 378 0.57 -5.12 12.83
CA ALA A 378 1.70 -4.24 12.52
C ALA A 378 1.25 -2.76 12.41
N ASP A 379 0.06 -2.54 11.87
CA ASP A 379 -0.51 -1.21 11.65
C ASP A 379 -1.21 -0.62 12.89
N PHE A 380 -1.34 -1.36 13.99
CA PHE A 380 -2.15 -0.96 15.14
C PHE A 380 -1.79 0.42 15.71
N ASN A 381 -0.50 0.72 15.86
CA ASN A 381 -0.03 2.02 16.35
C ASN A 381 -0.34 3.14 15.34
N ALA A 382 -0.18 2.88 14.05
CA ALA A 382 -0.49 3.85 12.99
C ALA A 382 -2.01 4.11 12.90
N LEU A 383 -2.84 3.09 13.12
CA LEU A 383 -4.30 3.22 13.20
C LEU A 383 -4.74 4.03 14.41
N GLN A 384 -4.09 3.87 15.56
CA GLN A 384 -4.37 4.71 16.73
C GLN A 384 -4.07 6.18 16.48
N ILE A 385 -3.00 6.47 15.74
CA ILE A 385 -2.65 7.86 15.39
C ILE A 385 -3.56 8.38 14.28
N LEU A 386 -4.02 7.52 13.36
CA LEU A 386 -5.03 7.88 12.37
C LEU A 386 -6.36 8.23 13.05
N ASP A 387 -6.77 7.45 14.04
CA ASP A 387 -7.97 7.73 14.86
C ASP A 387 -7.85 9.08 15.58
N GLN A 388 -6.73 9.33 16.27
CA GLN A 388 -6.47 10.63 16.90
C GLN A 388 -6.45 11.77 15.88
N THR A 389 -5.83 11.56 14.72
CA THR A 389 -5.78 12.57 13.65
C THR A 389 -7.19 12.92 13.18
N VAL A 390 -8.09 11.93 13.05
CA VAL A 390 -9.49 12.18 12.68
C VAL A 390 -10.26 12.87 13.81
N GLU A 391 -10.00 12.51 15.07
CA GLU A 391 -10.59 13.19 16.24
C GLU A 391 -10.29 14.69 16.21
N ASP A 392 -9.03 15.05 15.95
CA ASP A 392 -8.52 16.42 15.95
C ASP A 392 -9.06 17.27 14.78
N LEU A 393 -9.62 16.66 13.73
CA LEU A 393 -10.20 17.39 12.60
C LEU A 393 -11.59 17.94 12.94
N GLU A 394 -11.70 19.27 13.01
CA GLU A 394 -12.95 20.00 13.22
C GLU A 394 -13.73 20.15 11.89
N GLY A 395 -14.52 19.14 11.52
CA GLY A 395 -15.42 19.22 10.36
C GLY A 395 -15.77 17.87 9.73
N GLU A 396 -16.43 17.93 8.57
CA GLU A 396 -16.74 16.75 7.76
C GLU A 396 -15.44 16.16 7.19
N VAL A 397 -15.31 14.84 7.27
CA VAL A 397 -14.14 14.11 6.78
C VAL A 397 -14.60 13.07 5.78
N LEU A 398 -13.96 13.01 4.62
CA LEU A 398 -14.18 11.92 3.66
C LEU A 398 -13.18 10.81 3.91
N ALA A 399 -13.60 9.57 3.71
CA ALA A 399 -12.72 8.41 3.87
C ALA A 399 -13.19 7.26 2.99
N ASP A 400 -12.24 6.42 2.56
CA ASP A 400 -12.51 5.17 1.86
C ASP A 400 -12.36 3.93 2.76
N GLU A 401 -11.22 3.24 2.77
CA GLU A 401 -11.02 1.96 3.48
C GLU A 401 -11.31 2.06 4.97
N TYR A 402 -10.77 3.10 5.61
CA TYR A 402 -10.91 3.31 7.05
C TYR A 402 -12.01 4.32 7.40
N MET A 403 -13.06 4.45 6.57
CA MET A 403 -14.23 5.26 6.93
C MET A 403 -14.88 4.82 8.26
N GLY A 404 -14.59 3.59 8.71
CA GLY A 404 -15.00 3.12 10.03
C GLY A 404 -14.44 3.90 11.21
N ILE A 405 -13.33 4.60 11.04
CA ILE A 405 -12.81 5.54 12.04
C ILE A 405 -13.79 6.70 12.25
N LEU A 406 -14.47 7.16 11.19
CA LEU A 406 -15.53 8.18 11.32
C LEU A 406 -16.67 7.68 12.21
N THR A 407 -17.11 6.44 11.99
CA THR A 407 -18.20 5.85 12.81
C THR A 407 -17.78 5.59 14.26
N LEU A 408 -16.50 5.29 14.54
CA LEU A 408 -15.97 5.21 15.92
C LEU A 408 -16.10 6.54 16.65
N GLN A 409 -15.82 7.62 15.94
CA GLN A 409 -15.92 9.00 16.41
C GLN A 409 -17.38 9.52 16.42
N ASN A 410 -18.38 8.65 16.26
CA ASN A 410 -19.80 8.97 16.13
C ASN A 410 -20.15 9.95 14.99
N ARG A 411 -19.29 10.05 13.97
CA ARG A 411 -19.51 10.89 12.78
C ARG A 411 -20.26 10.09 11.72
N PRO A 412 -21.34 10.64 11.13
CA PRO A 412 -22.04 9.98 10.04
C PRO A 412 -21.19 9.95 8.78
N LEU A 413 -21.41 8.97 7.91
CA LEU A 413 -20.72 8.93 6.62
C LEU A 413 -21.29 9.98 5.66
N TYR A 414 -20.42 10.85 5.12
CA TYR A 414 -20.79 11.81 4.09
C TYR A 414 -20.85 11.18 2.68
N LEU A 415 -19.96 10.22 2.43
CA LEU A 415 -19.73 9.61 1.12
C LEU A 415 -19.47 8.11 1.30
N GLN A 416 -20.05 7.29 0.41
CA GLN A 416 -19.61 5.92 0.18
C GLN A 416 -18.91 5.85 -1.19
N PRO A 417 -17.57 6.00 -1.22
CA PRO A 417 -16.83 6.33 -2.44
C PRO A 417 -16.94 5.24 -3.50
N PHE A 418 -16.90 3.95 -3.13
CA PHE A 418 -17.06 2.87 -4.11
C PHE A 418 -18.40 2.96 -4.85
N GLU A 419 -19.51 2.95 -4.10
CA GLU A 419 -20.85 2.93 -4.67
C GLU A 419 -21.13 4.14 -5.57
N VAL A 420 -20.75 5.34 -5.13
CA VAL A 420 -21.00 6.56 -5.92
C VAL A 420 -20.10 6.68 -7.14
N THR A 421 -18.88 6.15 -7.09
CA THR A 421 -17.97 6.10 -8.23
C THR A 421 -18.49 5.16 -9.31
N GLN A 422 -19.04 3.99 -8.92
CA GLN A 422 -19.69 3.10 -9.89
C GLN A 422 -20.91 3.77 -10.55
N LEU A 423 -21.69 4.55 -9.79
CA LEU A 423 -22.82 5.30 -10.31
C LEU A 423 -22.40 6.45 -11.23
N ALA A 424 -21.33 7.19 -10.89
CA ALA A 424 -20.77 8.23 -11.74
C ALA A 424 -20.28 7.66 -13.07
N ASN A 425 -19.50 6.57 -13.02
CA ASN A 425 -18.97 5.89 -14.20
C ASN A 425 -20.10 5.34 -15.10
N ALA A 426 -21.21 4.91 -14.52
CA ALA A 426 -22.40 4.47 -15.24
C ALA A 426 -23.29 5.63 -15.76
N GLY A 427 -22.93 6.89 -15.49
CA GLY A 427 -23.74 8.07 -15.84
C GLY A 427 -25.06 8.19 -15.08
N MET A 428 -25.18 7.51 -13.93
CA MET A 428 -26.40 7.46 -13.10
C MET A 428 -26.37 8.43 -11.90
N TRP A 429 -25.25 9.11 -11.67
CA TRP A 429 -25.12 10.12 -10.63
C TRP A 429 -24.23 11.27 -11.12
N ASP A 430 -24.67 12.50 -10.87
CA ASP A 430 -23.92 13.71 -11.16
C ASP A 430 -22.99 14.04 -9.97
N GLN A 431 -21.70 13.88 -10.19
CA GLN A 431 -20.66 14.13 -9.19
C GLN A 431 -20.32 15.63 -9.03
N THR A 432 -20.83 16.52 -9.89
CA THR A 432 -20.48 17.95 -9.90
C THR A 432 -20.63 18.62 -8.52
N PRO A 433 -21.72 18.40 -7.76
CA PRO A 433 -21.85 19.01 -6.43
C PRO A 433 -20.78 18.56 -5.42
N LEU A 434 -20.30 17.31 -5.52
CA LEU A 434 -19.21 16.84 -4.68
C LEU A 434 -17.87 17.46 -5.12
N LEU A 435 -17.64 17.59 -6.42
CA LEU A 435 -16.45 18.26 -6.96
C LEU A 435 -16.40 19.73 -6.54
N ASP A 436 -17.55 20.42 -6.53
CA ASP A 436 -17.67 21.80 -6.04
C ASP A 436 -17.41 21.89 -4.54
N ASP A 437 -17.90 20.94 -3.74
CA ASP A 437 -17.60 20.85 -2.29
C ASP A 437 -16.10 20.62 -2.03
N ILE A 438 -15.44 19.76 -2.82
CA ILE A 438 -13.98 19.53 -2.75
C ILE A 438 -13.24 20.81 -3.18
N ALA A 439 -13.63 21.44 -4.28
CA ALA A 439 -13.03 22.68 -4.75
C ALA A 439 -13.19 23.84 -3.77
N GLY A 440 -14.31 23.88 -3.06
CA GLY A 440 -14.58 24.81 -1.97
C GLY A 440 -13.89 24.46 -0.66
N GLN A 441 -13.07 23.40 -0.61
CA GLN A 441 -12.34 22.93 0.58
C GLN A 441 -13.25 22.69 1.80
N LYS A 442 -14.46 22.20 1.56
CA LYS A 442 -15.48 22.01 2.62
C LYS A 442 -15.09 20.97 3.67
N PHE A 443 -14.35 19.94 3.27
CA PHE A 443 -13.97 18.83 4.14
C PHE A 443 -12.72 19.20 4.93
N ALA A 444 -12.72 18.94 6.24
CA ALA A 444 -11.57 19.18 7.11
C ALA A 444 -10.41 18.22 6.80
N GLY A 445 -10.72 17.04 6.27
CA GLY A 445 -9.73 16.11 5.74
C GLY A 445 -10.34 15.06 4.80
N ILE A 446 -9.50 14.46 3.98
CA ILE A 446 -9.86 13.38 3.06
C ILE A 446 -8.86 12.24 3.24
N LEU A 447 -9.35 11.05 3.54
CA LEU A 447 -8.54 9.84 3.76
C LEU A 447 -8.63 8.93 2.54
N ILE A 448 -7.50 8.66 1.91
CA ILE A 448 -7.41 7.75 0.75
C ILE A 448 -6.44 6.62 1.07
N HIS A 449 -6.90 5.38 0.97
CA HIS A 449 -6.10 4.21 1.25
C HIS A 449 -5.45 3.60 0.01
N HIS A 450 -4.18 3.23 0.13
CA HIS A 450 -3.35 2.64 -0.90
C HIS A 450 -2.91 1.23 -0.51
N PHE A 451 -3.29 0.25 -1.33
CA PHE A 451 -2.96 -1.17 -1.16
C PHE A 451 -1.67 -1.54 -1.92
N GLY A 452 -0.60 -0.78 -1.72
CA GLY A 452 0.66 -0.94 -2.48
C GLY A 452 0.39 -0.82 -3.99
N ASP A 453 0.72 -1.88 -4.74
CA ASP A 453 0.59 -1.92 -6.21
C ASP A 453 -0.86 -2.02 -6.71
N TYR A 454 -1.82 -2.37 -5.83
CA TYR A 454 -3.21 -2.52 -6.22
C TYR A 454 -3.93 -1.17 -6.18
N PRO A 455 -4.38 -0.61 -7.32
CA PRO A 455 -4.94 0.74 -7.37
C PRO A 455 -6.42 0.78 -6.96
N VAL A 456 -6.77 0.16 -5.83
CA VAL A 456 -8.17 0.05 -5.34
C VAL A 456 -8.83 1.42 -5.16
N HIS A 457 -8.07 2.46 -4.79
CA HIS A 457 -8.58 3.84 -4.73
C HIS A 457 -9.18 4.30 -6.08
N LYS A 458 -8.69 3.82 -7.23
CA LYS A 458 -9.27 4.13 -8.55
C LYS A 458 -10.62 3.44 -8.79
N GLU A 459 -10.96 2.39 -8.03
CA GLU A 459 -12.32 1.82 -8.03
C GLU A 459 -13.27 2.61 -7.10
N ARG A 460 -12.72 3.45 -6.21
CA ARG A 460 -13.45 4.19 -5.17
C ARG A 460 -13.55 5.69 -5.43
N TRP A 461 -12.66 6.25 -6.22
CA TRP A 461 -12.65 7.67 -6.56
C TRP A 461 -12.55 7.82 -8.08
N THR A 462 -13.37 8.66 -8.67
CA THR A 462 -13.27 8.96 -10.10
C THR A 462 -11.97 9.74 -10.39
N PRO A 463 -11.46 9.71 -11.64
CA PRO A 463 -10.32 10.54 -12.02
C PRO A 463 -10.55 12.03 -11.73
N GLU A 464 -11.78 12.53 -11.91
CA GLU A 464 -12.12 13.92 -11.63
C GLU A 464 -12.09 14.24 -10.13
N MET A 465 -12.57 13.31 -9.28
CA MET A 465 -12.46 13.48 -7.82
C MET A 465 -11.01 13.50 -7.38
N LEU A 466 -10.18 12.57 -7.85
CA LEU A 466 -8.75 12.52 -7.50
C LEU A 466 -8.04 13.80 -7.94
N ALA A 467 -8.27 14.26 -9.17
CA ALA A 467 -7.69 15.51 -9.66
C ALA A 467 -8.17 16.74 -8.86
N ALA A 468 -9.43 16.76 -8.42
CA ALA A 468 -9.93 17.82 -7.55
C ALA A 468 -9.27 17.78 -6.17
N ILE A 469 -9.10 16.59 -5.59
CA ILE A 469 -8.42 16.41 -4.30
C ILE A 469 -6.96 16.87 -4.41
N GLU A 470 -6.22 16.40 -5.41
CA GLU A 470 -4.83 16.79 -5.66
C GLU A 470 -4.67 18.31 -5.87
N LYS A 471 -5.68 18.97 -6.45
CA LYS A 471 -5.66 20.41 -6.72
C LYS A 471 -5.97 21.28 -5.51
N TYR A 472 -6.86 20.84 -4.63
CA TYR A 472 -7.40 21.68 -3.54
C TYR A 472 -7.02 21.19 -2.14
N TYR A 473 -6.46 19.99 -2.03
CA TYR A 473 -5.99 19.38 -0.79
C TYR A 473 -4.54 18.91 -0.94
N ARG A 474 -3.79 18.93 0.17
CA ARG A 474 -2.40 18.48 0.21
C ARG A 474 -2.26 17.20 1.05
N PRO A 475 -1.46 16.21 0.62
CA PRO A 475 -1.09 15.08 1.48
C PRO A 475 -0.18 15.54 2.62
N GLU A 476 -0.54 15.20 3.85
CA GLU A 476 0.24 15.54 5.05
C GLU A 476 0.89 14.32 5.71
N LYS A 477 0.14 13.22 5.81
CA LYS A 477 0.59 12.01 6.52
C LYS A 477 0.22 10.74 5.74
N THR A 478 1.06 9.72 5.82
CA THR A 478 0.71 8.35 5.44
C THR A 478 0.71 7.45 6.68
N LEU A 479 -0.46 6.88 6.99
CA LEU A 479 -0.76 6.11 8.19
C LEU A 479 -1.49 4.81 7.85
N ALA A 480 -0.88 3.66 8.13
CA ALA A 480 -1.48 2.35 7.91
C ALA A 480 -1.98 2.18 6.45
N GLY A 481 -1.19 2.67 5.49
CA GLY A 481 -1.50 2.68 4.05
C GLY A 481 -2.44 3.81 3.63
N THR A 482 -2.77 4.75 4.52
CA THR A 482 -3.76 5.80 4.27
C THR A 482 -3.12 7.16 4.23
N VAL A 483 -3.32 7.85 3.11
CA VAL A 483 -2.87 9.22 2.93
C VAL A 483 -3.94 10.16 3.48
N VAL A 484 -3.53 11.02 4.41
CA VAL A 484 -4.36 12.06 5.01
C VAL A 484 -4.16 13.34 4.22
N TYR A 485 -5.18 13.76 3.49
CA TYR A 485 -5.22 15.01 2.75
C TYR A 485 -5.92 16.09 3.57
N LEU A 486 -5.31 17.27 3.67
CA LEU A 486 -5.88 18.44 4.36
C LEU A 486 -6.11 19.60 3.39
N PRO A 487 -7.06 20.52 3.68
CA PRO A 487 -7.26 21.72 2.89
C PRO A 487 -5.95 22.45 2.63
N GLN A 488 -5.73 22.83 1.37
CA GLN A 488 -4.60 23.67 1.00
C GLN A 488 -4.88 25.12 1.40
N GLU A 489 -4.25 25.60 2.46
CA GLU A 489 -4.38 27.00 2.90
C GLU A 489 -3.91 27.98 1.80
N GLY A 490 -4.44 29.22 1.81
CA GLY A 490 -4.13 30.25 0.82
C GLY A 490 -2.63 30.55 0.68
N LYS A 491 -2.24 31.27 -0.39
CA LYS A 491 -0.85 31.52 -0.84
C LYS A 491 0.23 31.24 0.22
N LEU A 492 0.85 30.07 0.15
CA LEU A 492 1.93 29.61 1.04
C LEU A 492 3.25 30.42 0.90
N GLY A 493 3.25 31.50 0.12
CA GLY A 493 4.47 32.22 -0.26
C GLY A 493 5.41 31.39 -1.12
N ILE A 494 4.95 30.26 -1.66
CA ILE A 494 5.65 29.37 -2.57
C ILE A 494 4.76 29.17 -3.79
N SER A 495 5.31 29.33 -4.98
CA SER A 495 4.63 29.14 -6.26
C SER A 495 5.10 27.85 -6.94
N MET A 496 4.19 27.23 -7.71
CA MET A 496 4.55 26.14 -8.63
C MET A 496 5.54 26.65 -9.69
N VAL A 497 6.52 25.84 -10.03
CA VAL A 497 7.42 26.07 -11.16
C VAL A 497 6.62 25.93 -12.44
N THR A 498 6.69 26.96 -13.29
CA THR A 498 6.07 26.89 -14.62
C THR A 498 6.90 25.93 -15.49
N PRO A 499 6.28 24.98 -16.22
CA PRO A 499 7.01 24.12 -17.14
C PRO A 499 7.84 24.95 -18.14
N PRO A 500 9.08 24.56 -18.44
CA PRO A 500 9.91 25.29 -19.39
C PRO A 500 9.34 25.19 -20.81
N PRO A 501 9.65 26.16 -21.70
CA PRO A 501 9.32 26.06 -23.12
C PRO A 501 9.88 24.77 -23.76
N ALA A 502 9.18 24.23 -24.77
CA ALA A 502 9.57 22.98 -25.42
C ALA A 502 10.89 23.06 -26.19
N GLU A 503 11.16 24.21 -26.81
CA GLU A 503 12.40 24.52 -27.52
C GLU A 503 13.31 25.38 -26.63
N PRO A 504 14.52 24.91 -26.28
CA PRO A 504 15.48 25.71 -25.54
C PRO A 504 16.06 26.85 -26.40
N VAL A 505 16.37 27.97 -25.75
CA VAL A 505 17.19 29.03 -26.35
C VAL A 505 18.56 28.99 -25.68
N PHE A 506 19.56 28.56 -26.43
CA PHE A 506 20.94 28.51 -25.96
C PHE A 506 21.68 29.83 -26.20
N SER A 507 22.61 30.14 -25.29
CA SER A 507 23.54 31.25 -25.47
C SER A 507 24.73 30.86 -26.34
N ASP A 508 25.32 31.84 -27.03
CA ASP A 508 26.55 31.67 -27.82
C ASP A 508 27.83 31.59 -26.95
N ASN A 509 27.68 31.53 -25.62
CA ASN A 509 28.82 31.44 -24.71
C ASN A 509 29.52 30.09 -24.84
N GLN A 510 30.85 30.11 -24.78
CA GLN A 510 31.69 28.90 -24.83
C GLN A 510 32.57 28.80 -23.59
N ALA A 511 32.69 27.59 -23.05
CA ALA A 511 33.67 27.23 -22.02
C ALA A 511 34.88 26.54 -22.66
N GLN A 512 36.04 26.69 -22.03
CA GLN A 512 37.24 25.93 -22.39
C GLN A 512 37.36 24.73 -21.46
N VAL A 513 37.36 23.53 -22.05
CA VAL A 513 37.54 22.28 -21.31
C VAL A 513 39.02 21.97 -21.18
N GLY A 514 39.51 21.89 -19.94
CA GLY A 514 40.86 21.41 -19.64
C GLY A 514 40.99 19.89 -19.81
N PRO A 515 42.19 19.32 -19.70
CA PRO A 515 42.36 17.87 -19.71
C PRO A 515 41.60 17.22 -18.55
N LEU A 516 41.07 16.01 -18.75
CA LEU A 516 40.51 15.22 -17.66
C LEU A 516 41.64 14.78 -16.71
N LEU A 517 41.45 15.02 -15.41
CA LEU A 517 42.43 14.75 -14.37
C LEU A 517 41.92 13.66 -13.44
N ALA A 518 42.73 12.61 -13.22
CA ALA A 518 42.38 11.54 -12.29
C ALA A 518 42.60 11.99 -10.84
N ILE A 519 41.55 11.89 -10.01
CA ILE A 519 41.62 12.17 -8.57
C ILE A 519 42.24 10.99 -7.80
N SER A 520 42.01 9.76 -8.26
CA SER A 520 42.43 8.54 -7.58
C SER A 520 42.80 7.45 -8.58
N ASN A 521 43.74 6.59 -8.16
CA ASN A 521 44.10 5.34 -8.85
C ASN A 521 43.43 4.11 -8.23
N GLN A 522 42.56 4.28 -7.24
CA GLN A 522 41.85 3.17 -6.62
C GLN A 522 40.82 2.58 -7.58
N ALA A 523 40.75 1.25 -7.63
CA ALA A 523 39.72 0.55 -8.38
C ALA A 523 38.41 0.52 -7.57
N TYR A 524 37.27 0.49 -8.28
CA TYR A 524 35.92 0.31 -7.71
C TYR A 524 35.48 1.44 -6.79
N MET A 525 35.03 2.53 -7.40
CA MET A 525 34.55 3.74 -6.72
C MET A 525 33.10 4.05 -7.09
N ALA A 526 32.37 4.69 -6.19
CA ALA A 526 31.07 5.29 -6.42
C ALA A 526 30.87 6.50 -5.50
N GLN A 527 29.77 7.24 -5.69
CA GLN A 527 29.35 8.33 -4.82
C GLN A 527 30.36 9.48 -4.68
N PRO A 528 30.82 10.08 -5.80
CA PRO A 528 31.74 11.20 -5.73
C PRO A 528 31.07 12.44 -5.17
N TYR A 529 31.85 13.23 -4.43
CA TYR A 529 31.50 14.60 -4.04
C TYR A 529 32.75 15.48 -4.06
N ILE A 530 32.63 16.75 -4.45
CA ILE A 530 33.74 17.70 -4.53
C ILE A 530 33.36 19.05 -3.90
N ALA A 531 34.33 19.73 -3.30
CA ALA A 531 34.18 21.05 -2.71
C ALA A 531 35.42 21.92 -2.97
N VAL A 532 35.18 23.23 -3.13
CA VAL A 532 36.21 24.26 -3.24
C VAL A 532 36.35 24.96 -1.89
N ASN A 533 37.58 25.27 -1.49
CA ASN A 533 37.81 26.07 -0.29
C ASN A 533 37.54 27.57 -0.57
N PRO A 534 36.55 28.19 0.10
CA PRO A 534 36.24 29.60 -0.13
C PRO A 534 37.34 30.56 0.36
N ALA A 535 38.16 30.15 1.33
CA ALA A 535 39.28 30.95 1.83
C ALA A 535 40.54 30.84 0.95
N ASN A 536 40.67 29.74 0.19
CA ASN A 536 41.74 29.57 -0.79
C ASN A 536 41.23 28.73 -1.97
N PRO A 537 40.76 29.34 -3.07
CA PRO A 537 40.20 28.64 -4.23
C PRO A 537 41.16 27.67 -4.93
N GLU A 538 42.47 27.73 -4.67
CA GLU A 538 43.43 26.74 -5.16
C GLU A 538 43.33 25.40 -4.42
N HIS A 539 42.66 25.36 -3.26
CA HIS A 539 42.47 24.16 -2.46
C HIS A 539 41.13 23.50 -2.74
N LEU A 540 41.16 22.22 -3.10
CA LEU A 540 39.99 21.38 -3.37
C LEU A 540 39.99 20.16 -2.46
N ALA A 541 38.80 19.64 -2.19
CA ALA A 541 38.61 18.36 -1.53
C ALA A 541 37.57 17.53 -2.30
N ALA A 542 37.83 16.24 -2.42
CA ALA A 542 36.91 15.28 -2.99
C ALA A 542 36.76 14.07 -2.04
N ILE A 543 35.62 13.41 -2.09
CA ILE A 543 35.35 12.18 -1.34
C ILE A 543 34.64 11.19 -2.24
N VAL A 544 34.98 9.91 -2.09
CA VAL A 544 34.38 8.81 -2.84
C VAL A 544 34.18 7.60 -1.92
N THR A 545 33.15 6.82 -2.21
CA THR A 545 32.96 5.49 -1.62
C THR A 545 33.80 4.48 -2.40
N THR A 546 34.66 3.73 -1.71
CA THR A 546 35.55 2.74 -2.30
C THR A 546 35.25 1.34 -1.77
N SER A 547 35.47 0.32 -2.60
CA SER A 547 35.37 -1.09 -2.20
C SER A 547 36.66 -1.85 -2.46
N SER A 548 36.98 -2.80 -1.57
CA SER A 548 38.07 -3.75 -1.76
C SER A 548 37.93 -4.69 -2.98
N LYS A 549 36.73 -4.78 -3.58
CA LYS A 549 36.39 -5.68 -4.70
C LYS A 549 35.37 -5.05 -5.62
N PHE A 550 35.42 -5.44 -6.90
CA PHE A 550 34.43 -5.04 -7.90
C PHE A 550 33.02 -5.48 -7.53
N GLU A 551 32.86 -6.72 -7.06
CA GLU A 551 31.59 -7.31 -6.64
C GLU A 551 31.62 -7.52 -5.12
N CYS A 552 30.86 -6.70 -4.43
CA CYS A 552 30.90 -6.53 -2.98
C CYS A 552 29.58 -7.03 -2.38
N GLU A 553 29.59 -8.29 -1.92
CA GLU A 553 28.57 -8.78 -1.00
C GLU A 553 28.97 -8.32 0.40
N LEU A 554 28.12 -7.60 1.13
CA LEU A 554 28.48 -6.88 2.37
C LEU A 554 29.27 -7.72 3.40
N SER A 555 29.10 -9.04 3.40
CA SER A 555 29.82 -9.98 4.27
C SER A 555 31.30 -10.22 3.92
N ASN A 556 31.74 -9.89 2.70
CA ASN A 556 33.02 -10.35 2.14
C ASN A 556 33.94 -9.22 1.60
N CYS A 557 33.54 -7.97 1.74
CA CYS A 557 34.23 -6.78 1.22
C CYS A 557 34.32 -5.67 2.27
N LYS A 558 35.33 -4.81 2.13
CA LYS A 558 35.47 -3.56 2.89
C LYS A 558 34.93 -2.42 2.04
N ILE A 559 33.99 -1.65 2.60
CA ILE A 559 33.47 -0.41 2.02
C ILE A 559 33.93 0.75 2.91
N ALA A 560 34.56 1.77 2.32
CA ALA A 560 35.09 2.93 3.03
C ALA A 560 34.84 4.23 2.28
N LEU A 561 34.93 5.35 2.98
CA LEU A 561 34.97 6.69 2.40
C LEU A 561 36.41 7.20 2.39
N ASN A 562 36.94 7.46 1.20
CA ASN A 562 38.29 7.99 1.00
C ASN A 562 38.21 9.45 0.59
N ILE A 563 39.06 10.28 1.19
CA ILE A 563 39.09 11.72 0.99
C ILE A 563 40.39 12.08 0.27
N TYR A 564 40.28 12.93 -0.75
CA TYR A 564 41.38 13.40 -1.56
C TYR A 564 41.43 14.92 -1.47
N THR A 565 42.63 15.49 -1.40
CA THR A 565 42.82 16.94 -1.38
C THR A 565 43.79 17.38 -2.47
N SER A 566 43.58 18.57 -2.98
CA SER A 566 44.47 19.24 -3.94
C SER A 566 44.75 20.65 -3.44
N THR A 567 45.98 21.13 -3.63
CA THR A 567 46.42 22.49 -3.26
C THR A 567 46.88 23.30 -4.47
N ASP A 568 46.68 22.78 -5.68
CA ASP A 568 47.15 23.37 -6.94
C ASP A 568 46.03 23.46 -7.99
N SER A 569 44.80 23.70 -7.53
CA SER A 569 43.58 23.80 -8.35
C SER A 569 43.22 22.51 -9.09
N GLY A 570 43.43 21.36 -8.45
CA GLY A 570 43.04 20.04 -8.96
C GLY A 570 44.07 19.39 -9.89
N LYS A 571 45.25 19.99 -10.08
CA LYS A 571 46.30 19.43 -10.97
C LYS A 571 46.95 18.20 -10.36
N THR A 572 47.13 18.17 -9.04
CA THR A 572 47.60 17.02 -8.28
C THR A 572 46.71 16.76 -7.08
N TRP A 573 46.52 15.47 -6.76
CA TRP A 573 45.67 15.01 -5.67
C TRP A 573 46.44 14.12 -4.72
N SER A 574 46.22 14.31 -3.42
CA SER A 574 46.78 13.49 -2.35
C SER A 574 45.64 12.78 -1.62
N GLU A 575 45.75 11.45 -1.49
CA GLU A 575 44.87 10.68 -0.62
C GLU A 575 45.16 11.02 0.85
N THR A 576 44.11 11.35 1.59
CA THR A 576 44.14 11.52 3.04
C THR A 576 43.57 10.25 3.69
N LEU A 577 43.93 10.00 4.96
CA LEU A 577 43.44 8.82 5.70
C LEU A 577 41.92 8.67 5.58
N PRO A 578 41.40 7.43 5.50
CA PRO A 578 39.98 7.19 5.27
C PRO A 578 39.13 7.79 6.41
N PHE A 579 37.92 8.23 6.06
CA PHE A 579 36.94 8.83 6.98
C PHE A 579 36.70 7.97 8.24
N THR A 580 36.76 6.64 8.09
CA THR A 580 36.65 5.65 9.17
C THR A 580 37.81 4.66 9.16
N ASN A 581 38.03 4.00 10.31
CA ASN A 581 38.92 2.85 10.38
C ASN A 581 38.40 1.68 9.52
N THR A 582 39.32 0.90 8.94
CA THR A 582 39.11 -0.18 7.95
C THR A 582 38.21 -1.35 8.34
N HIS A 583 37.58 -1.34 9.51
CA HIS A 583 36.72 -2.41 10.04
C HIS A 583 35.23 -2.02 10.14
N ARG A 584 34.86 -0.79 9.78
CA ARG A 584 33.47 -0.34 9.79
C ARG A 584 33.07 0.20 8.43
N MET A 585 31.85 -0.12 8.01
CA MET A 585 31.27 0.31 6.75
C MET A 585 30.99 1.81 6.80
N ALA A 586 31.40 2.54 5.76
CA ALA A 586 31.05 3.95 5.58
C ALA A 586 30.70 4.25 4.12
N TYR A 587 29.63 5.02 3.89
CA TYR A 587 29.10 5.35 2.55
C TYR A 587 28.36 6.70 2.58
N ASN A 588 27.83 7.14 1.42
CA ASN A 588 27.14 8.44 1.25
C ASN A 588 27.98 9.64 1.69
N GLY A 589 29.26 9.65 1.28
CA GLY A 589 30.23 10.66 1.68
C GLY A 589 29.98 12.04 1.05
N MET A 590 30.22 13.09 1.83
CA MET A 590 30.21 14.48 1.38
C MET A 590 31.33 15.28 2.02
N VAL A 591 31.81 16.31 1.32
CA VAL A 591 32.82 17.25 1.84
C VAL A 591 32.36 18.69 1.62
N ALA A 592 32.74 19.57 2.54
CA ALA A 592 32.51 21.01 2.43
C ALA A 592 33.60 21.78 3.18
N PHE A 593 33.94 22.98 2.71
CA PHE A 593 34.86 23.87 3.43
C PHE A 593 34.11 24.99 4.15
N GLY A 594 34.42 25.16 5.43
CA GLY A 594 33.99 26.31 6.21
C GLY A 594 34.61 27.62 5.71
N LEU A 595 34.05 28.74 6.16
CA LEU A 595 34.55 30.08 5.84
C LEU A 595 36.00 30.31 6.31
N ASP A 596 36.43 29.59 7.35
CA ASP A 596 37.79 29.63 7.88
C ASP A 596 38.76 28.64 7.19
N GLY A 597 38.30 27.92 6.16
CA GLY A 597 39.08 26.91 5.46
C GLY A 597 39.14 25.54 6.15
N THR A 598 38.38 25.32 7.24
CA THR A 598 38.21 24.00 7.85
C THR A 598 37.50 23.06 6.87
N LEU A 599 38.08 21.90 6.60
CA LEU A 599 37.45 20.84 5.80
C LEU A 599 36.56 19.99 6.69
N TYR A 600 35.30 19.87 6.33
CA TYR A 600 34.32 18.96 6.93
C TYR A 600 34.06 17.79 6.00
N ALA A 601 34.07 16.57 6.54
CA ALA A 601 33.67 15.36 5.86
C ALA A 601 32.49 14.73 6.61
N LEU A 602 31.41 14.41 5.89
CA LEU A 602 30.22 13.77 6.42
C LEU A 602 30.03 12.41 5.74
N GLY A 603 29.51 11.43 6.46
CA GLY A 603 29.17 10.13 5.92
C GLY A 603 28.29 9.32 6.88
N ILE A 604 27.68 8.25 6.37
CA ILE A 604 26.94 7.29 7.19
C ILE A 604 27.90 6.21 7.67
N ARG A 605 27.87 5.89 8.96
CA ARG A 605 28.60 4.78 9.57
C ARG A 605 27.67 4.02 10.49
N ASP A 606 27.54 2.70 10.32
CA ASP A 606 26.64 1.87 11.13
C ASP A 606 25.21 2.45 11.24
N ASP A 607 24.67 2.93 10.12
CA ASP A 607 23.35 3.58 9.96
C ASP A 607 23.16 4.91 10.72
N VAL A 608 24.23 5.49 11.27
CA VAL A 608 24.19 6.83 11.88
C VAL A 608 25.00 7.84 11.08
N ILE A 609 24.56 9.10 11.08
CA ILE A 609 25.32 10.18 10.44
C ILE A 609 26.51 10.56 11.32
N ALA A 610 27.66 10.68 10.68
CA ALA A 610 28.89 11.10 11.31
C ALA A 610 29.54 12.28 10.58
N LEU A 611 30.24 13.10 11.34
CA LEU A 611 31.02 14.23 10.87
C LEU A 611 32.47 14.07 11.35
N ASN A 612 33.41 14.41 10.48
CA ASN A 612 34.81 14.61 10.84
C ASN A 612 35.28 15.96 10.28
N SER A 613 36.32 16.54 10.88
CA SER A 613 36.87 17.82 10.43
C SER A 613 38.39 17.85 10.57
N SER A 614 39.03 18.61 9.69
CA SER A 614 40.47 18.87 9.72
C SER A 614 40.80 20.21 9.06
N ARG A 615 41.98 20.76 9.34
CA ARG A 615 42.44 22.06 8.84
C ARG A 615 43.75 21.94 8.05
N SER A 616 44.13 23.03 7.38
CA SER A 616 45.37 23.07 6.60
C SER A 616 46.62 22.80 7.43
N GLU A 617 46.65 23.18 8.71
CA GLU A 617 47.77 22.94 9.63
C GLU A 617 47.99 21.45 9.91
N GLU A 618 46.95 20.64 9.70
CA GLU A 618 46.95 19.18 9.85
C GLU A 618 47.09 18.47 8.49
N ASN A 619 47.43 19.21 7.42
CA ASN A 619 47.40 18.72 6.04
C ASN A 619 46.05 18.10 5.64
N TYR A 620 44.95 18.56 6.26
CA TYR A 620 43.61 18.00 6.12
C TYR A 620 43.49 16.50 6.48
N GLU A 621 44.40 15.97 7.30
CA GLU A 621 44.31 14.58 7.78
C GLU A 621 43.17 14.40 8.79
N MET A 622 42.23 13.50 8.46
CA MET A 622 41.09 13.18 9.32
C MET A 622 41.53 12.44 10.58
N SER A 623 41.31 13.05 11.75
CA SER A 623 41.71 12.48 13.03
C SER A 623 40.53 11.97 13.86
N ARG A 624 40.77 11.00 14.74
CA ARG A 624 39.72 10.50 15.67
C ARG A 624 39.32 11.56 16.70
N ALA A 625 40.17 12.55 16.96
CA ALA A 625 39.88 13.60 17.95
C ALA A 625 38.76 14.55 17.50
N HIS A 626 38.50 14.62 16.19
CA HIS A 626 37.50 15.51 15.60
C HIS A 626 36.31 14.75 14.95
N TYR A 627 36.25 13.44 15.20
CA TYR A 627 35.14 12.59 14.78
C TYR A 627 33.95 12.71 15.75
N GLU A 628 32.74 12.87 15.21
CA GLU A 628 31.50 13.02 15.96
C GLU A 628 30.35 12.23 15.31
N GLU A 629 29.58 11.50 16.11
CA GLU A 629 28.26 10.97 15.70
C GLU A 629 27.21 12.05 15.99
N ILE A 630 26.64 12.62 14.95
CA ILE A 630 25.81 13.83 15.07
C ILE A 630 24.34 13.49 15.37
N THR A 631 23.94 12.24 15.14
CA THR A 631 22.63 11.70 15.50
C THR A 631 22.73 10.22 15.83
N LYS A 632 21.82 9.74 16.69
CA LYS A 632 21.60 8.31 16.92
C LYS A 632 20.41 7.77 16.13
N ALA A 633 19.72 8.63 15.38
CA ALA A 633 18.62 8.20 14.52
C ALA A 633 19.17 7.40 13.35
N GLN A 634 18.57 6.24 13.07
CA GLN A 634 18.84 5.53 11.83
C GLN A 634 18.26 6.34 10.68
N VAL A 635 19.06 6.50 9.64
CA VAL A 635 18.71 7.26 8.43
C VAL A 635 18.72 6.32 7.24
N VAL A 636 17.70 6.43 6.40
CA VAL A 636 17.58 5.67 5.15
C VAL A 636 17.89 6.57 3.96
N ALA A 637 17.42 7.82 3.99
CA ALA A 637 17.72 8.83 2.98
C ALA A 637 19.20 9.28 3.04
N LYS A 638 19.77 9.64 1.88
CA LYS A 638 21.11 10.25 1.81
C LYS A 638 21.11 11.59 2.57
N PRO A 639 21.97 11.78 3.59
CA PRO A 639 22.10 13.07 4.26
C PRO A 639 22.84 14.07 3.36
N TRP A 640 22.49 15.36 3.49
CA TRP A 640 23.19 16.44 2.78
C TRP A 640 23.88 17.39 3.74
N LEU A 641 25.16 17.68 3.50
CA LEU A 641 25.93 18.72 4.18
C LEU A 641 25.98 20.00 3.32
N ARG A 642 25.60 21.12 3.93
CA ARG A 642 25.77 22.48 3.39
C ARG A 642 26.28 23.41 4.49
N ILE A 643 26.89 24.52 4.08
CA ILE A 643 27.40 25.55 5.00
C ILE A 643 26.70 26.85 4.67
N ASP A 644 26.16 27.50 5.68
CA ASP A 644 25.60 28.84 5.55
C ASP A 644 26.73 29.86 5.28
N PRO A 645 26.74 30.52 4.10
CA PRO A 645 27.80 31.44 3.72
C PRO A 645 27.85 32.71 4.58
N GLN A 646 26.78 33.04 5.30
CA GLN A 646 26.70 34.24 6.15
C GLN A 646 27.16 33.93 7.58
N SER A 647 26.69 32.82 8.15
CA SER A 647 26.93 32.49 9.57
C SER A 647 28.04 31.46 9.79
N GLY A 648 28.43 30.69 8.76
CA GLY A 648 29.33 29.54 8.89
C GLY A 648 28.68 28.30 9.53
N GLN A 649 27.37 28.35 9.81
CA GLN A 649 26.63 27.23 10.39
C GLN A 649 26.60 26.02 9.43
N LEU A 650 26.88 24.83 9.96
CA LEU A 650 26.69 23.57 9.24
C LEU A 650 25.22 23.19 9.25
N LEU A 651 24.71 22.81 8.07
CA LEU A 651 23.34 22.37 7.83
C LEU A 651 23.39 20.91 7.37
N VAL A 652 22.79 20.01 8.15
CA VAL A 652 22.72 18.59 7.84
C VAL A 652 21.28 18.13 7.75
N THR A 653 20.87 17.64 6.59
CA THR A 653 19.54 17.06 6.40
C THR A 653 19.50 15.58 6.71
N LEU A 654 18.30 15.12 7.11
CA LEU A 654 18.01 13.73 7.41
C LEU A 654 16.51 13.47 7.35
N ASP A 655 16.15 12.21 7.16
CA ASP A 655 14.82 11.62 7.36
C ASP A 655 14.60 11.27 8.83
N ALA A 656 14.45 12.28 9.69
CA ALA A 656 14.44 12.06 11.12
C ALA A 656 13.27 11.19 11.57
N GLN A 657 13.58 10.21 12.43
CA GLN A 657 12.56 9.40 13.07
C GLN A 657 11.80 10.19 14.15
N GLY A 658 10.47 9.99 14.22
CA GLY A 658 9.56 10.64 15.16
C GLY A 658 8.67 9.65 15.90
N MET A 659 8.15 10.07 17.07
CA MET A 659 7.23 9.32 17.94
C MET A 659 7.63 7.85 18.17
N ASN A 660 8.72 7.61 18.92
CA ASN A 660 9.24 6.25 19.18
C ASN A 660 9.53 5.44 17.90
N SER A 661 10.13 6.07 16.88
CA SER A 661 10.47 5.42 15.61
C SER A 661 9.25 4.90 14.83
N LEU A 662 8.12 5.60 14.92
CA LEU A 662 6.94 5.29 14.11
C LEU A 662 6.95 6.01 12.77
N TYR A 663 7.53 7.22 12.72
CA TYR A 663 7.48 8.10 11.55
C TYR A 663 8.82 8.52 11.08
N VAL A 664 8.86 8.93 9.81
CA VAL A 664 9.97 9.62 9.20
C VAL A 664 9.46 10.90 8.54
N THR A 665 10.28 11.94 8.59
CA THR A 665 9.93 13.28 8.09
C THR A 665 11.18 14.00 7.61
N PRO A 666 11.10 14.78 6.52
CA PRO A 666 12.19 15.64 6.09
C PRO A 666 12.58 16.60 7.21
N SER A 667 13.88 16.64 7.53
CA SER A 667 14.37 17.33 8.71
C SER A 667 15.74 17.97 8.50
N LEU A 668 16.06 18.92 9.38
CA LEU A 668 17.31 19.67 9.41
C LEU A 668 17.91 19.66 10.82
N LEU A 669 19.20 19.32 10.90
CA LEU A 669 20.10 19.53 12.01
C LEU A 669 21.05 20.68 11.68
N ARG A 670 21.41 21.46 12.70
CA ARG A 670 22.28 22.63 12.54
C ARG A 670 23.34 22.65 13.63
N SER A 671 24.54 23.11 13.30
CA SER A 671 25.58 23.36 14.31
C SER A 671 25.40 24.74 14.94
N ASP A 672 25.73 24.92 16.22
CA ASP A 672 25.87 26.29 16.76
C ASP A 672 27.09 27.01 16.14
N VAL A 673 27.09 28.35 16.17
CA VAL A 673 28.04 29.27 15.49
C VAL A 673 29.50 29.10 15.97
N GLU A 674 29.75 28.28 16.99
CA GLU A 674 31.09 27.95 17.51
C GLU A 674 31.36 26.43 17.61
N GLY A 675 30.65 25.62 16.80
CA GLY A 675 31.05 24.25 16.51
C GLY A 675 31.09 23.27 17.68
N ARG A 676 30.01 23.19 18.49
CA ARG A 676 29.57 22.05 19.34
C ARG A 676 28.61 22.58 20.44
N PRO A 677 27.26 22.48 20.31
CA PRO A 677 26.47 21.28 20.03
C PRO A 677 25.53 21.41 18.80
N TRP A 678 24.87 20.30 18.43
CA TRP A 678 23.82 20.27 17.41
C TRP A 678 22.49 20.77 17.97
N SER A 679 21.75 21.52 17.15
CA SER A 679 20.41 21.99 17.48
C SER A 679 19.42 20.83 17.62
N THR A 680 18.27 21.08 18.26
CA THR A 680 17.12 20.18 18.14
C THR A 680 16.71 20.03 16.67
N ILE A 681 16.36 18.81 16.27
CA ILE A 681 15.90 18.48 14.91
C ILE A 681 14.68 19.33 14.56
N SER A 682 14.79 20.11 13.48
CA SER A 682 13.70 20.89 12.90
C SER A 682 13.05 20.09 11.77
N ARG A 683 11.72 20.05 11.68
CA ARG A 683 10.96 19.14 10.80
C ARG A 683 10.09 19.94 9.82
N ALA A 684 9.87 19.38 8.63
CA ALA A 684 9.04 20.00 7.57
C ALA A 684 7.58 19.49 7.53
N ASP A 685 7.06 18.99 8.66
CA ASP A 685 5.67 18.55 8.88
C ASP A 685 5.03 17.72 7.75
N GLN A 686 5.76 16.70 7.28
CA GLN A 686 5.27 15.68 6.35
C GLN A 686 5.73 14.30 6.84
N TYR A 687 4.77 13.43 7.20
CA TYR A 687 5.05 12.25 8.02
C TYR A 687 4.68 10.95 7.33
N ILE A 688 5.62 10.02 7.22
CA ILE A 688 5.41 8.69 6.64
C ILE A 688 5.62 7.64 7.73
N ALA A 689 4.67 6.73 7.92
CA ALA A 689 4.85 5.64 8.87
C ALA A 689 5.91 4.64 8.37
N ILE A 690 6.86 4.26 9.22
CA ILE A 690 7.95 3.32 8.87
C ILE A 690 7.38 1.97 8.38
N ALA A 691 6.31 1.50 9.01
CA ALA A 691 5.63 0.26 8.62
C ALA A 691 5.05 0.32 7.19
N ASP A 692 4.61 1.49 6.72
CA ASP A 692 4.09 1.64 5.37
C ASP A 692 5.19 1.50 4.32
N PHE A 693 6.39 1.98 4.62
CA PHE A 693 7.55 1.69 3.78
C PHE A 693 7.94 0.21 3.81
N SER A 694 8.10 -0.39 5.00
CA SER A 694 8.54 -1.79 5.13
C SER A 694 7.61 -2.77 4.42
N ASN A 695 6.33 -2.41 4.26
CA ASN A 695 5.32 -3.19 3.57
C ASN A 695 5.09 -2.77 2.11
N GLY A 696 5.89 -1.85 1.56
CA GLY A 696 5.79 -1.41 0.16
C GLY A 696 4.52 -0.61 -0.15
N ARG A 697 3.92 0.05 0.84
CA ARG A 697 2.72 0.90 0.68
C ARG A 697 3.06 2.38 0.46
N ALA A 698 4.25 2.82 0.85
CA ALA A 698 4.75 4.18 0.67
C ALA A 698 6.26 4.18 0.38
N ILE A 699 6.78 5.31 -0.10
CA ILE A 699 8.22 5.57 -0.25
C ILE A 699 8.71 6.58 0.81
N TRP A 700 10.00 6.53 1.14
CA TRP A 700 10.64 7.57 1.96
C TRP A 700 10.69 8.90 1.21
N PRO A 701 10.73 10.03 1.93
CA PRO A 701 11.26 11.25 1.36
C PRO A 701 12.71 11.04 0.93
N ASP A 702 13.05 11.48 -0.27
CA ASP A 702 14.39 11.34 -0.84
C ASP A 702 14.93 12.71 -1.26
N ASP A 703 16.24 12.82 -1.49
CA ASP A 703 16.93 14.06 -1.88
C ASP A 703 16.62 15.27 -0.98
N ILE A 704 16.59 15.08 0.34
CA ILE A 704 16.30 16.17 1.29
C ILE A 704 17.50 17.14 1.33
N GLN A 705 17.37 18.33 0.77
CA GLN A 705 18.45 19.30 0.63
C GLN A 705 18.11 20.67 1.23
N PRO A 706 19.05 21.31 1.97
CA PRO A 706 18.86 22.66 2.48
C PRO A 706 19.40 23.71 1.51
N LEU A 707 18.67 24.81 1.37
CA LEU A 707 19.00 25.98 0.55
C LEU A 707 19.05 27.22 1.45
N VAL A 708 20.12 28.00 1.37
CA VAL A 708 20.31 29.21 2.21
C VAL A 708 20.04 30.47 1.40
N GLY A 709 19.01 31.21 1.81
CA GLY A 709 18.60 32.46 1.20
C GLY A 709 19.20 33.70 1.87
N ASP A 710 18.70 34.87 1.49
CA ASP A 710 19.11 36.13 2.12
C ASP A 710 18.61 36.25 3.56
N GLY A 711 19.43 36.87 4.41
CA GLY A 711 19.12 37.10 5.81
C GLY A 711 18.92 35.80 6.59
N THR A 712 17.76 35.62 7.20
CA THR A 712 17.45 34.47 8.08
C THR A 712 16.72 33.34 7.35
N ASN A 713 16.65 33.40 6.02
CA ASN A 713 15.87 32.49 5.21
C ASN A 713 16.61 31.18 4.93
N VAL A 714 15.97 30.06 5.26
CA VAL A 714 16.45 28.70 4.94
C VAL A 714 15.28 27.91 4.40
N SER A 715 15.50 27.17 3.32
CA SER A 715 14.45 26.36 2.69
C SER A 715 14.90 24.90 2.61
N LEU A 716 13.96 23.98 2.82
CA LEU A 716 14.16 22.57 2.56
C LEU A 716 13.45 22.19 1.28
N VAL A 717 14.11 21.39 0.46
CA VAL A 717 13.54 20.78 -0.74
C VAL A 717 13.75 19.28 -0.69
N TRP A 718 12.77 18.47 -1.09
CA TRP A 718 12.87 17.01 -1.15
C TRP A 718 11.89 16.44 -2.18
N THR A 719 12.05 15.18 -2.53
CA THR A 719 11.11 14.45 -3.37
C THR A 719 10.29 13.47 -2.54
N TRP A 720 8.99 13.41 -2.78
CA TRP A 720 8.11 12.44 -2.12
C TRP A 720 6.79 12.27 -2.86
N GLU A 721 6.29 11.04 -2.88
CA GLU A 721 4.93 10.73 -3.28
C GLU A 721 4.23 9.82 -2.26
N PRO A 722 2.92 10.03 -1.99
CA PRO A 722 2.19 9.19 -1.06
C PRO A 722 2.02 7.73 -1.54
N GLY A 723 2.07 7.49 -2.86
CA GLY A 723 1.95 6.16 -3.46
C GLY A 723 3.29 5.44 -3.64
N ALA A 724 3.32 4.13 -3.41
CA ALA A 724 4.49 3.31 -3.68
C ALA A 724 4.83 3.24 -5.18
N TRP A 725 6.12 3.28 -5.51
CA TRP A 725 6.67 3.01 -6.85
C TRP A 725 6.17 3.89 -7.99
N ARG A 726 5.70 5.11 -7.71
CA ARG A 726 5.19 6.02 -8.74
C ARG A 726 6.22 7.07 -9.17
N TRP A 727 6.33 7.23 -10.49
CA TRP A 727 6.89 8.40 -11.16
C TRP A 727 5.79 9.05 -12.02
N PRO A 728 5.84 10.37 -12.26
CA PRO A 728 6.79 11.31 -11.67
C PRO A 728 6.57 11.48 -10.17
N ARG A 729 7.56 12.01 -9.45
CA ARG A 729 7.45 12.33 -8.03
C ARG A 729 7.28 13.83 -7.84
N THR A 730 6.46 14.22 -6.86
CA THR A 730 6.37 15.61 -6.42
C THR A 730 7.64 16.04 -5.69
N VAL A 731 8.15 17.20 -6.09
CA VAL A 731 9.17 17.95 -5.36
C VAL A 731 8.47 18.93 -4.44
N TRP A 732 8.82 18.86 -3.17
CA TRP A 732 8.24 19.64 -2.08
C TRP A 732 9.24 20.68 -1.61
N MET A 733 8.74 21.84 -1.18
CA MET A 733 9.53 22.92 -0.58
C MET A 733 8.87 23.40 0.71
N ALA A 734 9.67 23.64 1.75
CA ALA A 734 9.23 24.30 2.97
C ALA A 734 10.21 25.42 3.35
N ASN A 735 9.65 26.61 3.61
CA ASN A 735 10.43 27.80 3.92
C ASN A 735 10.54 28.03 5.43
N SER A 736 11.68 28.54 5.87
CA SER A 736 11.94 29.01 7.22
C SER A 736 12.45 30.45 7.18
N THR A 737 11.94 31.30 8.05
CA THR A 737 12.39 32.69 8.22
C THR A 737 13.19 32.90 9.50
N ASN A 738 13.57 31.82 10.19
CA ASN A 738 14.24 31.86 11.49
C ASN A 738 15.47 30.95 11.54
N TRP A 739 16.28 30.96 10.49
CA TRP A 739 17.50 30.15 10.36
C TRP A 739 17.24 28.64 10.36
N GLY A 740 16.08 28.20 9.84
CA GLY A 740 15.71 26.79 9.85
C GLY A 740 15.32 26.25 11.23
N LYS A 741 14.95 27.09 12.21
CA LYS A 741 14.50 26.62 13.55
C LYS A 741 13.12 25.98 13.51
N SER A 742 12.28 26.44 12.58
CA SER A 742 10.99 25.87 12.26
C SER A 742 10.69 26.14 10.79
N PHE A 743 9.96 25.23 10.16
CA PHE A 743 9.52 25.37 8.78
C PHE A 743 8.03 25.70 8.73
N ALA A 744 7.63 26.50 7.75
CA ALA A 744 6.24 26.63 7.36
C ALA A 744 5.75 25.32 6.71
N LYS A 745 4.44 25.23 6.47
CA LYS A 745 3.84 24.07 5.82
C LYS A 745 4.48 23.84 4.43
N PRO A 746 4.74 22.58 4.07
CA PRO A 746 5.33 22.23 2.79
C PRO A 746 4.35 22.51 1.65
N ALA A 747 4.89 22.98 0.52
CA ALA A 747 4.17 23.19 -0.73
C ALA A 747 4.77 22.31 -1.85
N PRO A 748 3.95 21.69 -2.71
CA PRO A 748 4.46 21.12 -3.95
C PRO A 748 4.95 22.25 -4.85
N ILE A 749 6.09 22.06 -5.52
CA ILE A 749 6.66 23.06 -6.43
C ILE A 749 6.77 22.58 -7.86
N LEU A 750 7.05 21.29 -8.10
CA LEU A 750 7.10 20.69 -9.43
C LEU A 750 7.03 19.17 -9.36
N GLU A 751 6.88 18.51 -10.51
CA GLU A 751 7.02 17.06 -10.66
C GLU A 751 8.33 16.71 -11.38
N THR A 752 8.97 15.62 -10.97
CA THR A 752 10.23 15.14 -11.57
C THR A 752 10.20 13.66 -11.89
N TRP A 753 10.81 13.26 -13.01
CA TRP A 753 10.99 11.86 -13.42
C TRP A 753 12.34 11.25 -12.97
N SER A 754 13.11 11.98 -12.16
CA SER A 754 14.40 11.53 -11.62
C SER A 754 14.72 12.18 -10.27
N PRO A 755 15.73 11.70 -9.53
CA PRO A 755 16.30 12.42 -8.40
C PRO A 755 16.66 13.87 -8.76
N ILE A 756 16.57 14.77 -7.78
CA ILE A 756 16.87 16.20 -7.94
C ILE A 756 18.23 16.54 -7.34
N ASN A 757 18.84 17.63 -7.80
CA ASN A 757 19.98 18.24 -7.10
C ASN A 757 19.76 19.73 -6.93
N THR A 758 20.38 20.32 -5.91
CA THR A 758 20.18 21.73 -5.58
C THR A 758 21.49 22.45 -5.31
N ALA A 759 21.53 23.72 -5.71
CA ALA A 759 22.61 24.65 -5.41
C ALA A 759 22.05 26.02 -5.01
N PHE A 760 22.84 26.78 -4.25
CA PHE A 760 22.51 28.15 -3.87
C PHE A 760 23.76 29.01 -3.78
N ALA A 761 23.61 30.30 -4.09
CA ALA A 761 24.59 31.34 -3.80
C ALA A 761 23.88 32.70 -3.80
N ASN A 762 24.29 33.62 -2.92
CA ASN A 762 23.79 35.00 -2.86
C ASN A 762 22.25 35.11 -2.91
N GLY A 763 21.54 34.28 -2.14
CA GLY A 763 20.08 34.28 -2.08
C GLY A 763 19.35 33.62 -3.26
N GLN A 764 20.08 33.24 -4.32
CA GLN A 764 19.54 32.52 -5.47
C GLN A 764 19.59 31.00 -5.24
N PHE A 765 18.51 30.30 -5.59
CA PHE A 765 18.42 28.84 -5.57
C PHE A 765 18.28 28.30 -6.99
N ALA A 766 18.90 27.16 -7.25
CA ALA A 766 18.71 26.39 -8.47
C ALA A 766 18.40 24.93 -8.14
N ILE A 767 17.39 24.37 -8.79
CA ILE A 767 16.98 22.98 -8.68
C ILE A 767 17.06 22.37 -10.07
N ILE A 768 17.88 21.34 -10.24
CA ILE A 768 17.90 20.55 -11.46
C ILE A 768 16.97 19.35 -11.31
N TYR A 769 16.12 19.16 -12.31
CA TYR A 769 15.05 18.17 -12.30
C TYR A 769 14.72 17.70 -13.71
N ARG A 770 13.89 16.65 -13.80
CA ARG A 770 13.51 16.07 -15.09
C ARG A 770 12.04 16.27 -15.38
N THR A 771 11.75 16.86 -16.53
CA THR A 771 10.39 17.23 -16.96
C THR A 771 10.00 16.53 -18.26
N GLY A 772 8.69 16.50 -18.56
CA GLY A 772 8.14 15.86 -19.75
C GLY A 772 7.19 14.72 -19.42
N THR A 773 7.03 13.79 -20.36
CA THR A 773 6.19 12.59 -20.22
C THR A 773 7.07 11.36 -19.99
N GLU A 774 6.48 10.22 -19.60
CA GLU A 774 7.21 8.96 -19.40
C GLU A 774 8.14 8.64 -20.58
N ASP A 775 7.65 8.79 -21.81
CA ASP A 775 8.39 8.48 -23.06
C ASP A 775 9.29 9.62 -23.59
N ALA A 776 9.15 10.84 -23.08
CA ALA A 776 9.82 12.03 -23.64
C ALA A 776 10.23 13.00 -22.52
N GLN A 777 11.37 12.71 -21.91
CA GLN A 777 11.88 13.42 -20.75
C GLN A 777 13.10 14.28 -21.10
N LYS A 778 13.16 15.51 -20.59
CA LYS A 778 14.29 16.45 -20.73
C LYS A 778 14.80 16.91 -19.37
N LEU A 779 16.07 17.32 -19.31
CA LEU A 779 16.65 17.92 -18.11
C LEU A 779 16.38 19.42 -18.10
N ALA A 780 15.95 19.94 -16.94
CA ALA A 780 15.63 21.35 -16.74
C ALA A 780 16.22 21.88 -15.44
N VAL A 781 16.50 23.17 -15.39
CA VAL A 781 16.90 23.89 -14.17
C VAL A 781 15.83 24.93 -13.84
N ALA A 782 15.27 24.83 -12.64
CA ALA A 782 14.39 25.83 -12.05
C ALA A 782 15.18 26.75 -11.12
N VAL A 783 15.09 28.06 -11.32
CA VAL A 783 15.81 29.08 -10.55
C VAL A 783 14.84 30.04 -9.88
N THR A 784 15.11 30.39 -8.63
CA THR A 784 14.40 31.42 -7.87
C THR A 784 15.38 32.30 -7.12
N ALA A 785 15.05 33.58 -6.95
CA ALA A 785 15.82 34.54 -6.14
C ALA A 785 14.97 35.20 -5.04
N ASP A 786 13.74 34.72 -4.84
CA ASP A 786 12.77 35.27 -3.89
C ASP A 786 12.19 34.19 -2.97
N ASN A 787 13.02 33.17 -2.70
CA ASN A 787 12.71 32.05 -1.82
C ASN A 787 11.50 31.21 -2.29
N GLY A 788 11.37 31.02 -3.61
CA GLY A 788 10.35 30.18 -4.23
C GLY A 788 9.02 30.88 -4.52
N GLN A 789 8.95 32.21 -4.43
CA GLN A 789 7.75 32.98 -4.78
C GLN A 789 7.58 33.10 -6.30
N SER A 790 8.68 33.14 -7.05
CA SER A 790 8.71 33.08 -8.50
C SER A 790 9.85 32.19 -8.99
N TRP A 791 9.62 31.56 -10.14
CA TRP A 791 10.54 30.60 -10.74
C TRP A 791 10.74 30.88 -12.23
N VAL A 792 11.97 30.70 -12.68
CA VAL A 792 12.33 30.58 -14.10
C VAL A 792 12.75 29.14 -14.32
N SER A 793 12.19 28.46 -15.32
CA SER A 793 12.60 27.10 -15.68
C SER A 793 13.07 27.05 -17.13
N THR A 794 14.22 26.40 -17.35
CA THR A 794 14.89 26.34 -18.65
C THR A 794 15.39 24.93 -18.93
N ILE A 795 15.17 24.43 -20.14
CA ILE A 795 15.72 23.14 -20.61
C ILE A 795 17.23 23.26 -20.82
N VAL A 796 17.99 22.28 -20.33
CA VAL A 796 19.47 22.28 -20.38
C VAL A 796 20.08 21.12 -21.16
N SER A 797 19.31 20.06 -21.47
CA SER A 797 19.83 18.88 -22.20
C SER A 797 19.61 18.90 -23.71
N ASP A 798 18.82 19.82 -24.26
CA ASP A 798 18.40 19.80 -25.68
C ASP A 798 17.74 18.48 -26.12
N GLU A 799 18.09 17.95 -27.31
CA GLU A 799 17.75 16.62 -27.84
C GLU A 799 18.60 15.48 -27.24
N ILE A 800 19.60 15.79 -26.40
CA ILE A 800 20.45 14.77 -25.79
C ILE A 800 19.61 13.95 -24.83
N LEU A 801 19.37 12.68 -25.17
CA LEU A 801 18.57 11.75 -24.37
C LEU A 801 19.25 11.49 -23.02
N PRO A 802 18.73 12.05 -21.91
CA PRO A 802 19.29 11.77 -20.60
C PRO A 802 19.01 10.32 -20.24
N TYR A 803 19.86 9.69 -19.42
CA TYR A 803 19.66 8.30 -18.98
C TYR A 803 18.27 8.09 -18.35
N ILE A 804 17.53 7.03 -18.73
CA ILE A 804 16.18 6.72 -18.21
C ILE A 804 16.24 5.44 -17.36
N ASN A 805 15.78 5.53 -16.11
CA ASN A 805 15.40 4.35 -15.33
C ASN A 805 14.16 4.69 -14.50
N THR A 806 13.00 4.25 -14.98
CA THR A 806 11.69 4.57 -14.39
C THR A 806 11.10 3.45 -13.54
N TYR A 807 11.80 2.31 -13.31
CA TYR A 807 11.16 1.13 -12.74
C TYR A 807 11.76 0.58 -11.41
N ASN A 808 10.90 0.60 -10.38
CA ASN A 808 10.61 -0.49 -9.42
C ASN A 808 11.57 -0.92 -8.29
N PHE A 809 12.50 -0.12 -7.75
CA PHE A 809 13.15 -0.52 -6.47
C PHE A 809 13.30 0.56 -5.37
N PRO A 810 13.01 0.21 -4.08
CA PRO A 810 13.05 1.10 -2.90
C PRO A 810 14.35 1.78 -2.54
N ASN A 811 15.49 1.12 -2.76
CA ASN A 811 16.66 1.32 -1.90
C ASN A 811 17.98 1.52 -2.64
N LEU A 812 17.95 1.59 -3.96
CA LEU A 812 19.14 1.80 -4.75
C LEU A 812 18.87 2.99 -5.64
N GLY A 813 19.55 4.11 -5.37
CA GLY A 813 19.56 5.30 -6.23
C GLY A 813 20.17 5.00 -7.58
N THR A 814 19.52 4.15 -8.38
CA THR A 814 19.99 3.64 -9.67
C THR A 814 19.74 4.62 -10.82
N ALA A 815 19.07 5.75 -10.56
CA ALA A 815 18.94 6.85 -11.51
C ALA A 815 20.18 7.76 -11.45
N LYS A 816 20.84 7.95 -12.60
CA LYS A 816 22.02 8.81 -12.77
C LYS A 816 21.67 10.27 -12.55
N ALA A 817 21.89 10.76 -11.34
CA ALA A 817 21.45 12.09 -10.95
C ALA A 817 22.47 13.17 -11.39
N PRO A 818 22.01 14.33 -11.88
CA PRO A 818 22.87 15.40 -12.34
C PRO A 818 23.56 16.16 -11.19
N GLY A 819 24.67 16.82 -11.50
CA GLY A 819 25.37 17.75 -10.63
C GLY A 819 25.00 19.19 -10.95
N ILE A 820 24.88 20.03 -9.91
CA ILE A 820 24.66 21.47 -10.06
C ILE A 820 25.45 22.25 -9.00
N SER A 821 25.97 23.42 -9.39
CA SER A 821 26.69 24.36 -8.52
C SER A 821 26.34 25.80 -8.93
N ILE A 822 26.42 26.74 -7.99
CA ILE A 822 26.38 28.17 -8.29
C ILE A 822 27.67 28.79 -7.76
N SER A 823 28.46 29.40 -8.65
CA SER A 823 29.69 30.11 -8.28
C SER A 823 29.40 31.42 -7.52
N PRO A 824 30.38 32.02 -6.83
CA PRO A 824 30.19 33.29 -6.13
C PRO A 824 29.75 34.45 -7.03
N ASN A 825 30.17 34.46 -8.30
CA ASN A 825 29.71 35.43 -9.31
C ASN A 825 28.35 35.09 -9.97
N GLY A 826 27.64 34.05 -9.51
CA GLY A 826 26.28 33.72 -9.93
C GLY A 826 26.18 32.88 -11.22
N ILE A 827 27.27 32.25 -11.66
CA ILE A 827 27.24 31.30 -12.78
C ILE A 827 26.66 29.99 -12.26
N ILE A 828 25.65 29.47 -12.98
CA ILE A 828 25.04 28.18 -12.67
C ILE A 828 25.72 27.13 -13.54
N ASP A 829 26.40 26.18 -12.93
CA ASP A 829 27.13 25.11 -13.60
C ASP A 829 26.38 23.79 -13.45
N VAL A 830 26.24 23.04 -14.54
CA VAL A 830 25.50 21.78 -14.59
C VAL A 830 26.35 20.71 -15.26
N VAL A 831 26.35 19.51 -14.66
CA VAL A 831 26.95 18.31 -15.25
C VAL A 831 25.95 17.15 -15.23
N PHE A 832 25.83 16.39 -16.31
CA PHE A 832 24.85 15.31 -16.41
C PHE A 832 25.30 14.16 -17.31
N TYR A 833 24.66 13.00 -17.13
CA TYR A 833 24.85 11.83 -17.99
C TYR A 833 23.82 11.76 -19.11
N ALA A 834 24.24 11.26 -20.27
CA ALA A 834 23.35 10.87 -21.36
C ALA A 834 23.82 9.60 -22.07
N TYR A 835 22.93 8.94 -22.80
CA TYR A 835 23.28 7.73 -23.55
C TYR A 835 24.30 8.05 -24.65
N ALA A 836 25.29 7.17 -24.82
CA ALA A 836 26.15 7.19 -25.99
C ALA A 836 25.37 6.72 -27.23
N ALA A 837 25.66 7.27 -28.41
CA ALA A 837 24.91 7.06 -29.66
C ALA A 837 24.74 5.59 -30.14
N ASN A 838 25.53 4.65 -29.60
CA ASN A 838 25.47 3.22 -29.92
C ASN A 838 25.01 2.36 -28.72
N SER A 839 24.44 2.96 -27.68
CA SER A 839 23.91 2.23 -26.53
C SER A 839 22.72 1.36 -26.96
N ASN A 840 22.59 0.14 -26.40
CA ASN A 840 21.42 -0.70 -26.63
C ASN A 840 20.19 -0.05 -25.98
N GLU A 841 19.46 0.78 -26.72
CA GLU A 841 18.24 1.46 -26.25
C GLU A 841 17.06 0.49 -26.00
N ASN A 842 17.13 -0.73 -26.55
CA ASN A 842 16.00 -1.67 -26.62
C ASN A 842 15.81 -2.60 -25.40
N GLN A 843 16.45 -2.35 -24.25
CA GLN A 843 16.09 -3.05 -23.00
C GLN A 843 16.23 -2.15 -21.76
N PRO A 844 15.17 -1.44 -21.34
CA PRO A 844 15.01 -1.01 -19.96
C PRO A 844 14.22 -2.10 -19.21
N GLU A 845 14.72 -3.35 -19.16
CA GLU A 845 14.12 -4.30 -18.22
C GLU A 845 14.57 -3.92 -16.80
N ALA A 846 13.58 -3.62 -15.96
CA ALA A 846 13.72 -3.15 -14.59
C ALA A 846 14.90 -3.78 -13.85
N PHE A 847 15.76 -2.94 -13.27
CA PHE A 847 16.91 -3.39 -12.47
C PHE A 847 16.41 -4.22 -11.28
N THR A 848 16.45 -5.54 -11.42
CA THR A 848 16.27 -6.46 -10.29
C THR A 848 17.60 -6.57 -9.53
N PRO A 849 17.57 -6.76 -8.19
CA PRO A 849 18.78 -7.00 -7.42
C PRO A 849 19.64 -8.10 -8.07
N GLY A 850 20.90 -7.78 -8.40
CA GLY A 850 21.82 -8.68 -9.12
C GLY A 850 21.96 -8.43 -10.63
N GLN A 851 21.25 -7.46 -11.22
CA GLN A 851 21.44 -7.07 -12.63
C GLN A 851 22.57 -6.03 -12.83
N ILE A 852 23.05 -5.95 -14.07
CA ILE A 852 24.21 -5.15 -14.48
C ILE A 852 23.73 -4.09 -15.50
N ASP A 853 24.19 -2.85 -15.38
CA ASP A 853 23.86 -1.77 -16.31
C ASP A 853 24.65 -1.99 -17.60
N THR A 854 23.98 -2.41 -18.68
CA THR A 854 24.66 -2.74 -19.96
C THR A 854 24.81 -1.54 -20.89
N CYS A 855 24.31 -0.37 -20.50
CA CYS A 855 24.34 0.83 -21.34
C CYS A 855 25.69 1.56 -21.26
N SER A 856 25.91 2.47 -22.20
CA SER A 856 27.11 3.32 -22.25
C SER A 856 26.73 4.80 -22.17
N TYR A 857 27.60 5.60 -21.55
CA TYR A 857 27.27 6.95 -21.09
C TYR A 857 28.33 7.97 -21.44
N ASN A 858 27.87 9.14 -21.86
CA ASN A 858 28.68 10.34 -21.98
C ASN A 858 28.31 11.33 -20.87
N VAL A 859 29.30 12.12 -20.45
CA VAL A 859 29.17 13.19 -19.46
C VAL A 859 29.17 14.52 -20.18
N PHE A 860 28.20 15.35 -19.88
CA PHE A 860 28.02 16.67 -20.50
C PHE A 860 28.08 17.77 -19.45
N TYR A 861 28.64 18.91 -19.85
CA TYR A 861 28.68 20.14 -19.05
C TYR A 861 27.95 21.28 -19.79
N THR A 862 27.22 22.09 -19.04
CA THR A 862 26.60 23.33 -19.52
C THR A 862 26.55 24.35 -18.39
N PHE A 863 26.45 25.64 -18.72
CA PHE A 863 26.40 26.71 -17.72
C PHE A 863 25.48 27.86 -18.14
N SER A 864 25.06 28.66 -17.16
CA SER A 864 24.30 29.90 -17.35
C SER A 864 24.98 31.08 -16.68
N LYS A 865 25.03 32.23 -17.37
CA LYS A 865 25.59 33.51 -16.87
C LYS A 865 24.52 34.59 -16.62
N ASP A 866 23.26 34.30 -16.90
CA ASP A 866 22.15 35.26 -16.88
C ASP A 866 21.06 34.88 -15.85
N GLY A 867 21.45 34.15 -14.82
CA GLY A 867 20.57 33.72 -13.74
C GLY A 867 19.63 32.57 -14.15
N GLY A 868 20.05 31.72 -15.08
CA GLY A 868 19.30 30.54 -15.52
C GLY A 868 18.30 30.78 -16.65
N GLN A 869 18.31 31.97 -17.27
CA GLN A 869 17.41 32.29 -18.38
C GLN A 869 17.84 31.56 -19.66
N THR A 870 19.15 31.48 -19.91
CA THR A 870 19.72 30.72 -21.00
C THR A 870 20.94 29.92 -20.52
N PHE A 871 21.17 28.79 -21.17
CA PHE A 871 22.35 27.94 -20.92
C PHE A 871 23.24 27.88 -22.16
N SER A 872 24.51 27.54 -22.01
CA SER A 872 25.37 27.21 -23.14
C SER A 872 24.93 25.89 -23.79
N GLN A 873 25.31 25.69 -25.06
CA GLN A 873 25.20 24.36 -25.67
C GLN A 873 25.97 23.32 -24.83
N PRO A 874 25.39 22.12 -24.56
CA PRO A 874 26.08 21.10 -23.79
C PRO A 874 27.39 20.64 -24.44
N ILE A 875 28.45 20.55 -23.65
CA ILE A 875 29.79 20.14 -24.08
C ILE A 875 30.06 18.74 -23.52
N GLN A 876 30.34 17.77 -24.39
CA GLN A 876 30.76 16.44 -23.96
C GLN A 876 32.17 16.50 -23.35
N LEU A 877 32.35 15.94 -22.16
CA LEU A 877 33.60 16.00 -21.40
C LEU A 877 34.52 14.79 -21.65
N ASN A 878 33.93 13.61 -21.87
CA ASN A 878 34.67 12.36 -22.05
C ASN A 878 34.79 11.97 -23.52
N ASP A 879 35.97 11.53 -23.95
CA ASP A 879 36.17 11.00 -25.30
C ASP A 879 35.64 9.57 -25.44
N ASP A 880 35.90 8.73 -24.43
CA ASP A 880 35.45 7.32 -24.37
C ASP A 880 34.20 7.19 -23.48
N PRO A 881 33.10 6.56 -23.95
CA PRO A 881 31.91 6.33 -23.14
C PRO A 881 32.19 5.48 -21.89
N ILE A 882 31.63 5.90 -20.76
CA ILE A 882 31.63 5.14 -19.50
C ILE A 882 30.63 3.99 -19.65
N ARG A 883 31.03 2.75 -19.37
CA ARG A 883 30.09 1.61 -19.41
C ARG A 883 29.44 1.41 -18.05
N GLY A 884 28.13 1.15 -18.06
CA GLY A 884 27.37 0.83 -16.86
C GLY A 884 27.92 -0.40 -16.10
N GLU A 885 28.51 -1.33 -16.84
CA GLU A 885 29.10 -2.54 -16.29
C GLU A 885 30.43 -2.31 -15.58
N ASP A 886 31.06 -1.14 -15.75
CA ASP A 886 32.33 -0.79 -15.10
C ASP A 886 32.12 -0.17 -13.70
N PHE A 887 30.89 0.20 -13.35
CA PHE A 887 30.59 0.70 -12.00
C PHE A 887 30.77 -0.41 -10.95
N MET A 888 31.28 -0.03 -9.77
CA MET A 888 31.38 -0.91 -8.61
C MET A 888 30.03 -1.59 -8.33
N ARG A 889 30.02 -2.87 -7.96
CA ARG A 889 28.81 -3.59 -7.59
C ARG A 889 28.72 -3.81 -6.09
N ILE A 890 27.63 -3.37 -5.48
CA ILE A 890 27.27 -3.70 -4.09
C ILE A 890 25.99 -4.52 -4.13
N GLU A 891 26.00 -5.68 -3.46
CA GLU A 891 24.93 -6.67 -3.48
C GLU A 891 24.54 -7.12 -4.91
N GLY A 892 25.54 -7.19 -5.80
CA GLY A 892 25.36 -7.61 -7.19
C GLY A 892 24.73 -6.56 -8.12
N ALA A 893 24.37 -5.37 -7.63
CA ALA A 893 23.86 -4.27 -8.45
C ALA A 893 24.97 -3.26 -8.79
N SER A 894 25.04 -2.81 -10.05
CA SER A 894 25.90 -1.68 -10.46
C SER A 894 25.54 -0.43 -9.63
N GLN A 895 26.44 -0.01 -8.75
CA GLN A 895 26.28 1.18 -7.91
C GLN A 895 26.71 2.41 -8.69
N ILE A 896 25.72 3.01 -9.34
CA ILE A 896 25.84 4.35 -9.92
C ILE A 896 25.40 5.32 -8.85
N GLY A 897 26.06 5.23 -7.69
CA GLY A 897 25.58 5.86 -6.48
C GLY A 897 25.98 7.33 -6.49
N SER A 898 25.01 8.19 -6.15
CA SER A 898 25.06 9.65 -6.02
C SER A 898 25.02 10.48 -7.31
N HIS A 899 24.47 11.67 -7.14
CA HIS A 899 24.61 12.80 -8.05
C HIS A 899 26.05 12.94 -8.51
N LEU A 900 26.23 13.23 -9.80
CA LEU A 900 27.46 13.84 -10.26
C LEU A 900 27.75 15.06 -9.39
N ALA A 901 29.03 15.31 -9.12
CA ALA A 901 29.46 16.36 -8.24
C ALA A 901 30.14 17.45 -9.05
N ILE A 902 29.79 18.70 -8.77
CA ILE A 902 30.45 19.84 -9.39
C ILE A 902 30.63 20.92 -8.33
N ALA A 903 31.79 21.55 -8.33
CA ALA A 903 32.06 22.73 -7.50
C ALA A 903 32.64 23.83 -8.37
N SER A 904 32.36 25.09 -8.02
CA SER A 904 32.71 26.23 -8.87
C SER A 904 33.41 27.34 -8.11
N THR A 905 34.34 27.99 -8.79
CA THR A 905 34.91 29.30 -8.45
C THR A 905 34.42 30.34 -9.45
N ASP A 906 34.85 31.58 -9.32
CA ASP A 906 34.54 32.62 -10.33
C ASP A 906 35.12 32.31 -11.71
N ASN A 907 36.17 31.49 -11.80
CA ASN A 907 36.94 31.24 -13.02
C ASN A 907 36.87 29.79 -13.54
N TYR A 908 36.58 28.82 -12.66
CA TYR A 908 36.66 27.39 -12.96
C TYR A 908 35.45 26.65 -12.40
N ALA A 909 34.92 25.72 -13.17
CA ALA A 909 34.03 24.66 -12.69
C ALA A 909 34.81 23.33 -12.66
N TYR A 910 34.62 22.56 -11.60
CA TYR A 910 35.27 21.27 -11.35
C TYR A 910 34.19 20.17 -11.34
N PRO A 911 33.81 19.65 -12.52
CA PRO A 911 32.78 18.61 -12.67
C PRO A 911 33.25 17.20 -12.34
#